data_AF-A0A9D1FME4-F1
#
_entry.id   AF-A0A9D1FME4-F1
#
_cell.length_a   1.000
_cell.length_b   1.000
_cell.length_c   1.000
_cell.angle_alpha   90.00
_cell.angle_beta   90.00
_cell.angle_gamma   90.00
#
_symmetry.space_group_name_H-M   'P 1'
#
loop_
_entity.id
_entity.type
_entity.pdbx_description
1 polymer ?
#
loop_
_entity_poly.entity_id
_entity_poly.type
_entity_poly.pdbx_seq_one_letter_code
_entity_poly.pdbx_strand_id
1 'polypeptide(L)'
;MLNGQGTASVPYRIEAAADLAEICRDLSACYSLEADIGLQGEFAPIGSQFEPFRGVFDGNGHRITGLFMRHTTQYAGLFAWNEGTIRNLRLEDADIWGTGAVGGVAGYHNGVIENCTVSGKIRGTSWVGGLAGKLGENARVQGEDLSSASGTKWPEAKGEGVCLFVAPDGSDESPGTKESPLGTLEEARNRVRKLIAAQIGTDITVYLRGGEYSFPQPFRLGWEDCFHNGQTVTYQSFPGETARCIGGRKLTGWEQAGNGMLRCDAGGAKAKRLLVNGSLKRPAAAVNWTDYPGVPLEYLYAYYSHGWFSEDLKVTGIDCAAGQVQTELPPSSFSGQPQYLYGALEYLQNPGDWAWGPDGRLYYLPEENDPLDIWLPETPVIFQIEGESGEKPAENIQLHGLDFRLTDAGKSFTAQGGRGKEGFDEPDNTLAAVFFKHARSCRIVSCQIADCSVNGVAVQGESSRCMIENCRIQRAGYAGIHLSGSWIDRKEYSNFHHYISNNEISEVGLFAVNGAGLYILGSGHNHIYRNLVSHAPRYGISIKGARYGCWPTDCGINQDGSIPFERHWDYLHSRNNLIEGNEVYDVGRNSLDGGGIEAWGPGRDNAADYNLVHNFYNGKPTINWKGHGIFLDDATHYFQVTNNIVYESGTQGADASTFMKSIGIVVRNNIFDVTNTHQGAANISPYNEPCWDQRFVCNIVYADPKGGIGEDGQFVPGGSLDRRMYTYDQTASAGWDQPVLREMDYNLYWNTSGGYLVSTNNTDPSADVPLDDFIREMGVDRHSVVADPLFVDAPNRNYTLKKESPAFQLGFKNIDRAQIGRIR
;
A
#
# COMPACT_ATOMS: atom_id res chain seq x y z
N MET A 1 -11.48 36.91 -0.88
CA MET A 1 -10.37 37.74 -1.38
C MET A 1 -9.89 38.61 -0.24
N LEU A 2 -8.63 38.45 0.14
CA LEU A 2 -8.00 39.19 1.24
C LEU A 2 -7.69 40.63 0.82
N ASN A 3 -7.72 41.55 1.79
CA ASN A 3 -7.29 42.93 1.58
C ASN A 3 -5.75 42.99 1.50
N GLY A 4 -5.20 43.63 0.47
CA GLY A 4 -3.74 43.76 0.26
C GLY A 4 -3.31 43.38 -1.16
N GLN A 5 -2.00 43.34 -1.41
CA GLN A 5 -1.43 42.94 -2.71
C GLN A 5 -0.53 41.70 -2.61
N GLY A 6 -0.37 41.11 -1.42
CA GLY A 6 0.51 39.96 -1.21
C GLY A 6 2.00 40.25 -1.34
N THR A 7 2.41 41.52 -1.35
CA THR A 7 3.81 41.94 -1.47
C THR A 7 4.39 42.30 -0.12
N ALA A 8 5.72 42.35 0.00
CA ALA A 8 6.38 42.70 1.27
C ALA A 8 6.00 44.10 1.79
N SER A 9 5.71 45.05 0.90
CA SER A 9 5.28 46.41 1.26
C SER A 9 3.77 46.53 1.54
N VAL A 10 2.96 45.64 0.97
CA VAL A 10 1.50 45.64 1.11
C VAL A 10 1.02 44.19 1.23
N PRO A 11 1.24 43.54 2.39
CA PRO A 11 0.88 42.15 2.60
C PRO A 11 -0.64 41.97 2.57
N TYR A 12 -1.09 40.74 2.34
CA TYR A 12 -2.48 40.37 2.59
C TYR A 12 -2.76 40.38 4.09
N ARG A 13 -3.89 40.98 4.47
CA ARG A 13 -4.31 41.16 5.87
C ARG A 13 -5.20 40.01 6.30
N ILE A 14 -4.86 39.38 7.42
CA ILE A 14 -5.61 38.28 8.05
C ILE A 14 -6.32 38.85 9.28
N GLU A 15 -7.65 38.97 9.21
CA GLU A 15 -8.47 39.62 10.23
C GLU A 15 -9.40 38.62 10.95
N ALA A 16 -9.68 37.45 10.35
CA ALA A 16 -10.54 36.42 10.91
C ALA A 16 -10.02 34.99 10.65
N ALA A 17 -10.56 34.02 11.40
CA ALA A 17 -10.18 32.60 11.26
C ALA A 17 -10.35 32.04 9.83
N ALA A 18 -11.39 32.48 9.11
CA ALA A 18 -11.65 32.05 7.74
C ALA A 18 -10.57 32.53 6.74
N ASP A 19 -9.87 33.63 7.05
CA ASP A 19 -8.84 34.20 6.19
C ASP A 19 -7.57 33.33 6.14
N LEU A 20 -7.32 32.54 7.21
CA LEU A 20 -6.17 31.63 7.25
C LEU A 20 -6.24 30.57 6.14
N ALA A 21 -7.44 30.13 5.76
CA ALA A 21 -7.62 29.17 4.67
C ALA A 21 -7.32 29.78 3.28
N GLU A 22 -7.44 31.10 3.14
CA GLU A 22 -7.19 31.80 1.87
C GLU A 22 -5.69 31.88 1.54
N ILE A 23 -4.80 31.63 2.52
CA ILE A 23 -3.34 31.57 2.32
C ILE A 23 -2.97 30.48 1.33
N CYS A 24 -3.73 29.37 1.30
CA CYS A 24 -3.50 28.28 0.36
C CYS A 24 -3.73 28.67 -1.11
N ARG A 25 -4.27 29.85 -1.42
CA ARG A 25 -4.40 30.33 -2.81
C ARG A 25 -3.12 30.94 -3.38
N ASP A 26 -2.20 31.41 -2.53
CA ASP A 26 -0.91 31.94 -2.95
C ASP A 26 0.15 31.75 -1.85
N LEU A 27 0.70 30.54 -1.78
CA LEU A 27 1.67 30.14 -0.77
C LEU A 27 3.02 30.87 -0.87
N SER A 28 3.21 31.75 -1.87
CA SER A 28 4.43 32.55 -2.05
C SER A 28 4.26 34.03 -1.64
N ALA A 29 3.05 34.47 -1.33
CA ALA A 29 2.74 35.85 -0.97
C ALA A 29 3.14 36.22 0.48
N CYS A 30 3.07 37.52 0.79
CA CYS A 30 3.28 38.06 2.13
C CYS A 30 1.94 38.28 2.85
N TYR A 31 1.85 37.88 4.11
CA TYR A 31 0.66 37.90 4.97
C TYR A 31 0.99 38.54 6.33
N SER A 32 0.04 39.26 6.90
CA SER A 32 0.12 39.89 8.23
C SER A 32 -1.15 39.61 9.03
N LEU A 33 -1.01 39.12 10.27
CA LEU A 33 -2.12 39.12 11.22
C LEU A 33 -2.42 40.57 11.67
N GLU A 34 -3.70 40.91 11.70
CA GLU A 34 -4.19 42.22 12.12
C GLU A 34 -5.05 42.13 13.40
N ALA A 35 -5.28 40.91 13.89
CA ALA A 35 -6.03 40.62 15.10
C ALA A 35 -5.60 39.27 15.69
N ASP A 36 -5.91 39.07 16.98
CA ASP A 36 -5.86 37.75 17.60
C ASP A 36 -6.96 36.86 17.01
N ILE A 37 -6.63 35.62 16.67
CA ILE A 37 -7.54 34.68 16.00
C ILE A 37 -7.91 33.51 16.90
N GLY A 38 -9.21 33.28 17.09
CA GLY A 38 -9.74 32.09 17.75
C GLY A 38 -10.22 31.06 16.73
N LEU A 39 -9.64 29.86 16.75
CA LEU A 39 -10.06 28.75 15.92
C LEU A 39 -11.14 27.90 16.62
N GLN A 40 -12.01 27.30 15.83
CA GLN A 40 -13.06 26.38 16.28
C GLN A 40 -13.12 25.19 15.33
N GLY A 41 -13.29 23.98 15.88
CA GLY A 41 -13.27 22.75 15.11
C GLY A 41 -11.87 22.32 14.69
N GLU A 42 -11.79 21.28 13.85
CA GLU A 42 -10.52 20.79 13.34
C GLU A 42 -9.96 21.68 12.23
N PHE A 43 -8.68 22.02 12.35
CA PHE A 43 -7.97 22.89 11.43
C PHE A 43 -7.19 22.08 10.40
N ALA A 44 -7.39 22.37 9.12
CA ALA A 44 -6.55 21.85 8.03
C ALA A 44 -5.27 22.70 7.93
N PRO A 45 -4.06 22.11 7.94
CA PRO A 45 -2.81 22.86 7.82
C PRO A 45 -2.77 23.78 6.59
N ILE A 46 -2.05 24.88 6.71
CA ILE A 46 -1.74 25.76 5.59
C ILE A 46 -0.65 25.11 4.74
N GLY A 47 -0.92 25.00 3.44
CA GLY A 47 -0.10 24.26 2.49
C GLY A 47 -0.16 22.76 2.73
N SER A 48 0.69 22.03 2.02
CA SER A 48 0.78 20.58 2.12
C SER A 48 2.23 20.13 2.03
N GLN A 49 2.46 18.83 2.06
CA GLN A 49 3.77 18.28 1.75
C GLN A 49 4.21 18.51 0.29
N PHE A 50 3.28 18.83 -0.60
CA PHE A 50 3.55 19.06 -2.03
C PHE A 50 3.59 20.55 -2.37
N GLU A 51 2.88 21.36 -1.57
CA GLU A 51 2.77 22.80 -1.75
C GLU A 51 3.27 23.49 -0.48
N PRO A 52 4.61 23.64 -0.33
CA PRO A 52 5.17 24.30 0.84
C PRO A 52 4.85 25.80 0.82
N PHE A 53 4.67 26.37 2.02
CA PHE A 53 4.63 27.81 2.18
C PHE A 53 6.03 28.39 1.92
N ARG A 54 6.14 29.27 0.92
CA ARG A 54 7.39 29.93 0.48
C ARG A 54 7.41 31.43 0.78
N GLY A 55 6.27 31.99 1.16
CA GLY A 55 6.07 33.41 1.40
C GLY A 55 6.55 33.90 2.76
N VAL A 56 5.95 35.01 3.22
CA VAL A 56 6.18 35.58 4.56
C VAL A 56 4.87 35.59 5.33
N PHE A 57 4.84 34.99 6.51
CA PHE A 57 3.72 35.09 7.45
C PHE A 57 4.20 35.83 8.70
N ASP A 58 3.75 37.08 8.85
CA ASP A 58 4.02 37.89 10.03
C ASP A 58 2.84 37.82 10.98
N GLY A 59 3.03 37.19 12.14
CA GLY A 59 2.06 37.20 13.22
C GLY A 59 1.88 38.58 13.84
N ASN A 60 2.77 39.55 13.57
CA ASN A 60 2.68 40.94 14.01
C ASN A 60 2.44 41.08 15.54
N GLY A 61 2.92 40.11 16.32
CA GLY A 61 2.74 40.05 17.78
C GLY A 61 1.39 39.48 18.25
N HIS A 62 0.49 39.13 17.32
CA HIS A 62 -0.80 38.52 17.60
C HIS A 62 -0.70 37.02 17.89
N ARG A 63 -1.78 36.50 18.47
CA ARG A 63 -1.92 35.08 18.80
C ARG A 63 -3.00 34.37 17.99
N ILE A 64 -2.81 33.07 17.84
CA ILE A 64 -3.83 32.13 17.38
C ILE A 64 -4.09 31.14 18.51
N THR A 65 -5.34 31.03 18.93
CA THR A 65 -5.81 30.11 19.99
C THR A 65 -6.69 29.01 19.43
N GLY A 66 -6.72 27.84 20.08
CA GLY A 66 -7.65 26.76 19.74
C GLY A 66 -7.27 25.96 18.50
N LEU A 67 -5.99 25.93 18.13
CA LEU A 67 -5.48 25.13 17.02
C LEU A 67 -5.62 23.64 17.36
N PHE A 68 -6.62 22.98 16.77
CA PHE A 68 -6.94 21.58 16.99
C PHE A 68 -6.72 20.75 15.73
N MET A 69 -5.92 19.68 15.83
CA MET A 69 -5.70 18.73 14.73
C MET A 69 -5.65 17.31 15.29
N ARG A 70 -6.37 16.37 14.67
CA ARG A 70 -6.31 14.95 15.04
C ARG A 70 -6.12 14.01 13.86
N HIS A 71 -6.14 14.49 12.63
CA HIS A 71 -6.16 13.65 11.44
C HIS A 71 -5.02 13.93 10.45
N THR A 72 -3.95 14.62 10.85
CA THR A 72 -2.84 14.95 9.94
C THR A 72 -1.83 13.82 9.82
N THR A 73 -1.68 13.27 8.61
CA THR A 73 -0.86 12.06 8.41
C THR A 73 0.62 12.30 8.21
N GLN A 74 0.96 13.40 7.53
CA GLN A 74 2.34 13.65 7.08
C GLN A 74 3.01 14.75 7.90
N TYR A 75 2.52 15.98 7.77
CA TYR A 75 3.08 17.14 8.43
C TYR A 75 1.95 17.89 9.15
N ALA A 76 2.03 17.89 10.47
CA ALA A 76 1.04 18.50 11.35
C ALA A 76 1.64 19.75 12.00
N GLY A 77 0.94 20.86 11.85
CA GLY A 77 1.30 22.17 12.36
C GLY A 77 0.45 23.23 11.66
N LEU A 78 0.45 24.46 12.15
CA LEU A 78 -0.28 25.56 11.49
C LEU A 78 0.04 25.58 9.98
N PHE A 79 1.31 25.37 9.64
CA PHE A 79 1.77 25.07 8.29
C PHE A 79 2.17 23.60 8.17
N ALA A 80 1.76 22.92 7.10
CA ALA A 80 2.23 21.56 6.83
C ALA A 80 3.75 21.57 6.56
N TRP A 81 4.19 22.31 5.54
CA TRP A 81 5.60 22.48 5.19
C TRP A 81 5.92 23.97 5.05
N ASN A 82 6.92 24.45 5.78
CA ASN A 82 7.47 25.80 5.63
C ASN A 82 8.84 25.81 4.92
N GLU A 83 8.97 26.52 3.79
CA GLU A 83 10.25 26.95 3.17
C GLU A 83 10.43 28.47 3.18
N GLY A 84 9.39 29.22 3.61
CA GLY A 84 9.37 30.68 3.70
C GLY A 84 9.79 31.19 5.09
N THR A 85 9.27 32.36 5.45
CA THR A 85 9.51 32.99 6.76
C THR A 85 8.22 33.09 7.56
N ILE A 86 8.20 32.51 8.75
CA ILE A 86 7.10 32.65 9.71
C ILE A 86 7.66 33.37 10.94
N ARG A 87 7.07 34.50 11.34
CA ARG A 87 7.62 35.28 12.45
C ARG A 87 6.58 35.94 13.35
N ASN A 88 6.99 36.33 14.55
CA ASN A 88 6.22 37.14 15.51
C ASN A 88 4.82 36.58 15.84
N LEU A 89 4.69 35.25 15.92
CA LEU A 89 3.42 34.56 16.09
C LEU A 89 3.37 33.80 17.43
N ARG A 90 2.25 33.92 18.15
CA ARG A 90 2.00 33.09 19.35
C ARG A 90 0.89 32.09 19.09
N LEU A 91 1.20 30.79 19.20
CA LEU A 91 0.19 29.73 19.24
C LEU A 91 -0.09 29.37 20.70
N GLU A 92 -1.33 29.56 21.12
CA GLU A 92 -1.78 29.31 22.49
C GLU A 92 -2.80 28.17 22.52
N ASP A 93 -2.65 27.24 23.47
CA ASP A 93 -3.54 26.10 23.68
C ASP A 93 -3.74 25.21 22.43
N ALA A 94 -2.65 24.96 21.68
CA ALA A 94 -2.69 24.04 20.54
C ALA A 94 -2.85 22.58 21.03
N ASP A 95 -3.76 21.80 20.43
CA ASP A 95 -3.88 20.34 20.63
C ASP A 95 -3.72 19.67 19.27
N ILE A 96 -2.47 19.36 18.93
CA ILE A 96 -2.07 18.85 17.62
C ILE A 96 -1.65 17.39 17.80
N TRP A 97 -2.28 16.52 17.03
CA TRP A 97 -1.88 15.15 16.85
C TRP A 97 -1.68 14.85 15.36
N GLY A 98 -0.54 14.27 15.02
CA GLY A 98 -0.27 13.80 13.66
C GLY A 98 0.67 12.60 13.61
N THR A 99 0.71 11.89 12.48
CA THR A 99 1.46 10.62 12.38
C THR A 99 2.86 10.74 11.78
N GLY A 100 3.18 11.85 11.10
CA GLY A 100 4.52 12.11 10.56
C GLY A 100 5.31 13.13 11.39
N ALA A 101 5.70 14.26 10.80
CA ALA A 101 6.36 15.34 11.52
C ALA A 101 5.33 16.30 12.12
N VAL A 102 5.35 16.49 13.43
CA VAL A 102 4.36 17.26 14.19
C VAL A 102 5.07 18.41 14.92
N GLY A 103 4.76 19.64 14.52
CA GLY A 103 5.18 20.86 15.20
C GLY A 103 4.00 21.80 15.43
N GLY A 104 4.13 22.75 16.35
CA GLY A 104 3.10 23.78 16.53
C GLY A 104 2.99 24.69 15.32
N VAL A 105 4.11 25.28 14.90
CA VAL A 105 4.18 26.22 13.79
C VAL A 105 4.24 25.49 12.45
N ALA A 106 5.10 24.48 12.32
CA ALA A 106 5.27 23.74 11.08
C ALA A 106 5.45 22.24 11.33
N GLY A 107 4.82 21.38 10.53
CA GLY A 107 5.12 19.95 10.57
C GLY A 107 6.54 19.67 10.08
N TYR A 108 6.86 20.08 8.85
CA TYR A 108 8.22 20.11 8.30
C TYR A 108 8.69 21.55 8.09
N HIS A 109 9.90 21.88 8.54
CA HIS A 109 10.46 23.22 8.47
C HIS A 109 11.80 23.22 7.75
N ASN A 110 11.91 23.99 6.67
CA ASN A 110 13.11 24.16 5.85
C ASN A 110 13.32 25.64 5.43
N GLY A 111 12.74 26.58 6.18
CA GLY A 111 12.85 28.03 5.99
C GLY A 111 13.30 28.76 7.26
N VAL A 112 12.67 29.90 7.59
CA VAL A 112 12.92 30.67 8.83
C VAL A 112 11.69 30.67 9.74
N ILE A 113 11.86 30.31 11.01
CA ILE A 113 10.91 30.57 12.10
C ILE A 113 11.60 31.55 13.07
N GLU A 114 10.98 32.71 13.31
CA GLU A 114 11.57 33.78 14.10
C GLU A 114 10.58 34.36 15.12
N ASN A 115 10.96 34.43 16.40
CA ASN A 115 10.13 35.02 17.47
C ASN A 115 8.70 34.42 17.53
N CYS A 116 8.60 33.09 17.34
CA CYS A 116 7.35 32.37 17.47
C CYS A 116 7.32 31.54 18.76
N THR A 117 6.17 31.49 19.43
CA THR A 117 5.97 30.67 20.64
C THR A 117 4.80 29.72 20.47
N VAL A 118 4.89 28.54 21.08
CA VAL A 118 3.81 27.53 21.08
C VAL A 118 3.60 27.05 22.52
N SER A 119 2.34 27.04 22.95
CA SER A 119 1.86 26.35 24.16
C SER A 119 0.77 25.34 23.80
N GLY A 120 0.65 24.27 24.61
CA GLY A 120 -0.33 23.20 24.41
C GLY A 120 0.27 21.80 24.33
N LYS A 121 -0.46 20.89 23.68
CA LYS A 121 -0.18 19.45 23.53
C LYS A 121 0.16 19.14 22.08
N ILE A 122 1.44 18.84 21.83
CA ILE A 122 1.92 18.44 20.50
C ILE A 122 2.34 16.97 20.57
N ARG A 123 1.64 16.12 19.83
CA ARG A 123 1.77 14.66 19.90
C ARG A 123 1.95 14.08 18.51
N GLY A 124 2.81 13.07 18.39
CA GLY A 124 2.91 12.33 17.14
C GLY A 124 3.64 11.01 17.28
N THR A 125 3.62 10.24 16.19
CA THR A 125 4.22 8.90 16.16
C THR A 125 5.63 8.87 15.59
N SER A 126 6.04 9.87 14.79
CA SER A 126 7.38 9.94 14.20
C SER A 126 8.24 11.06 14.80
N TRP A 127 8.23 12.26 14.20
CA TRP A 127 9.04 13.41 14.64
C TRP A 127 8.15 14.44 15.33
N VAL A 128 8.48 14.83 16.55
CA VAL A 128 7.65 15.76 17.33
C VAL A 128 8.53 16.86 17.92
N GLY A 129 8.17 18.12 17.68
CA GLY A 129 8.84 19.27 18.27
C GLY A 129 7.85 20.39 18.63
N GLY A 130 8.24 21.29 19.52
CA GLY A 130 7.36 22.37 19.98
C GLY A 130 7.01 23.35 18.84
N LEU A 131 8.02 23.86 18.14
CA LEU A 131 7.85 24.77 17.01
C LEU A 131 7.72 24.03 15.67
N ALA A 132 8.63 23.10 15.41
CA ALA A 132 8.67 22.34 14.17
C ALA A 132 8.84 20.84 14.45
N GLY A 133 8.16 19.98 13.69
CA GLY A 133 8.26 18.53 13.84
C GLY A 133 9.57 17.96 13.33
N LYS A 134 9.93 18.28 12.08
CA LYS A 134 11.18 17.86 11.42
C LYS A 134 11.85 19.09 10.81
N LEU A 135 13.18 19.16 10.92
CA LEU A 135 14.00 20.23 10.35
C LEU A 135 14.67 19.74 9.06
N GLY A 136 14.59 20.54 8.00
CA GLY A 136 15.36 20.40 6.76
C GLY A 136 16.72 21.09 6.85
N GLU A 137 17.55 20.89 5.82
CA GLU A 137 18.94 21.36 5.80
C GLU A 137 19.08 22.89 5.90
N ASN A 138 18.09 23.65 5.42
CA ASN A 138 18.10 25.11 5.43
C ASN A 138 17.35 25.71 6.61
N ALA A 139 16.88 24.88 7.55
CA ALA A 139 16.04 25.30 8.65
C ALA A 139 16.77 26.24 9.61
N ARG A 140 16.18 27.41 9.87
CA ARG A 140 16.62 28.36 10.90
C ARG A 140 15.49 28.61 11.89
N VAL A 141 15.80 28.52 13.18
CA VAL A 141 14.89 28.85 14.29
C VAL A 141 15.61 29.84 15.21
N GLN A 142 15.08 31.05 15.37
CA GLN A 142 15.74 32.14 16.10
C GLN A 142 14.75 32.95 16.96
N GLY A 143 15.17 33.43 18.14
CA GLY A 143 14.35 34.23 19.06
C GLY A 143 14.72 34.05 20.54
N GLU A 144 14.35 35.02 21.39
CA GLU A 144 14.74 35.04 22.82
C GLU A 144 13.79 34.25 23.74
N ASP A 145 12.59 33.88 23.28
CA ASP A 145 11.56 33.17 24.06
C ASP A 145 11.48 31.67 23.69
N LEU A 146 11.70 30.79 24.67
CA LEU A 146 11.60 29.34 24.52
C LEU A 146 10.13 28.87 24.59
N SER A 147 9.69 28.08 23.61
CA SER A 147 8.36 27.45 23.60
C SER A 147 8.15 26.53 24.81
N SER A 148 6.99 26.59 25.47
CA SER A 148 6.65 25.76 26.63
C SER A 148 5.86 24.48 26.28
N ALA A 149 5.61 24.21 25.00
CA ALA A 149 4.92 23.02 24.55
C ALA A 149 5.77 21.75 24.80
N SER A 150 5.15 20.71 25.38
CA SER A 150 5.77 19.39 25.49
C SER A 150 5.50 18.59 24.21
N GLY A 151 6.53 18.42 23.39
CA GLY A 151 6.50 17.47 22.28
C GLY A 151 6.68 16.06 22.84
N THR A 152 5.65 15.22 22.75
CA THR A 152 5.77 13.82 23.19
C THR A 152 5.59 12.91 21.98
N LYS A 153 6.64 12.15 21.65
CA LYS A 153 6.46 10.93 20.84
C LYS A 153 5.60 9.98 21.67
N TRP A 154 4.56 9.39 21.07
CA TRP A 154 3.65 8.50 21.81
C TRP A 154 4.46 7.45 22.59
N PRO A 155 4.24 7.27 23.90
CA PRO A 155 5.12 6.45 24.71
C PRO A 155 5.09 4.98 24.29
N GLU A 156 6.27 4.35 24.24
CA GLU A 156 6.39 2.90 24.43
C GLU A 156 5.77 2.53 25.78
N ALA A 157 5.08 1.38 25.84
CA ALA A 157 4.35 0.92 27.01
C ALA A 157 5.20 1.01 28.28
N LYS A 158 4.89 1.98 29.14
CA LYS A 158 5.50 2.10 30.47
C LYS A 158 4.93 0.98 31.35
N GLY A 159 5.80 0.22 31.99
CA GLY A 159 5.47 -0.93 32.86
C GLY A 159 4.75 -0.61 34.18
N GLU A 160 3.77 0.30 34.17
CA GLU A 160 2.91 0.64 35.32
C GLU A 160 1.43 0.26 35.08
N GLY A 161 1.17 -0.66 34.14
CA GLY A 161 -0.16 -1.17 33.77
C GLY A 161 -0.56 -2.47 34.48
N VAL A 162 -1.85 -2.82 34.41
CA VAL A 162 -2.34 -4.13 34.89
C VAL A 162 -1.89 -5.22 33.92
N CYS A 163 -1.35 -6.32 34.45
CA CYS A 163 -0.86 -7.44 33.66
C CYS A 163 -1.69 -8.71 33.90
N LEU A 164 -2.08 -9.39 32.82
CA LEU A 164 -2.64 -10.74 32.84
C LEU A 164 -1.71 -11.68 32.06
N PHE A 165 -1.65 -12.94 32.46
CA PHE A 165 -0.80 -13.94 31.82
C PHE A 165 -1.64 -15.13 31.36
N VAL A 166 -1.39 -15.60 30.14
CA VAL A 166 -2.07 -16.75 29.52
C VAL A 166 -1.00 -17.74 29.06
N ALA A 167 -1.17 -19.03 29.33
CA ALA A 167 -0.25 -20.09 28.92
C ALA A 167 -1.02 -21.31 28.40
N PRO A 168 -0.48 -22.10 27.44
CA PRO A 168 -1.17 -23.29 26.92
C PRO A 168 -1.44 -24.37 27.99
N ASP A 169 -0.63 -24.41 29.05
CA ASP A 169 -0.77 -25.29 30.21
C ASP A 169 -1.41 -24.61 31.43
N GLY A 170 -1.93 -23.39 31.26
CA GLY A 170 -2.62 -22.64 32.30
C GLY A 170 -4.03 -23.16 32.61
N SER A 171 -4.73 -22.47 33.50
CA SER A 171 -6.12 -22.80 33.86
C SER A 171 -6.95 -21.53 34.05
N ASP A 172 -8.16 -21.51 33.52
CA ASP A 172 -9.05 -20.34 33.63
C ASP A 172 -9.55 -20.08 35.05
N GLU A 173 -9.43 -21.06 35.94
CA GLU A 173 -9.65 -20.92 37.38
C GLU A 173 -8.49 -20.21 38.08
N SER A 174 -7.34 -20.04 37.41
CA SER A 174 -6.15 -19.38 37.97
C SER A 174 -6.35 -17.87 38.11
N PRO A 175 -5.60 -17.20 39.00
CA PRO A 175 -5.65 -15.74 39.13
C PRO A 175 -5.12 -14.97 37.92
N GLY A 176 -4.42 -15.64 36.98
CA GLY A 176 -3.88 -15.00 35.78
C GLY A 176 -2.60 -14.21 36.03
N THR A 177 -1.85 -14.59 37.06
CA THR A 177 -0.52 -14.05 37.38
C THR A 177 0.55 -14.78 36.57
N LYS A 178 1.79 -14.27 36.59
CA LYS A 178 2.91 -14.90 35.88
C LYS A 178 3.17 -16.34 36.35
N GLU A 179 3.03 -16.58 37.64
CA GLU A 179 3.26 -17.88 38.29
C GLU A 179 2.06 -18.83 38.16
N SER A 180 0.86 -18.29 37.93
CA SER A 180 -0.38 -19.06 37.80
C SER A 180 -1.24 -18.45 36.67
N PRO A 181 -0.87 -18.69 35.40
CA PRO A 181 -1.51 -18.09 34.24
C PRO A 181 -2.88 -18.68 33.93
N LEU A 182 -3.68 -17.92 33.17
CA LEU A 182 -4.94 -18.37 32.57
C LEU A 182 -4.69 -19.41 31.49
N GLY A 183 -5.69 -20.26 31.23
CA GLY A 183 -5.63 -21.28 30.19
C GLY A 183 -6.03 -20.75 28.81
N THR A 184 -6.88 -19.73 28.76
CA THR A 184 -7.46 -19.22 27.51
C THR A 184 -7.37 -17.71 27.37
N LEU A 185 -7.36 -17.25 26.11
CA LEU A 185 -7.46 -15.83 25.77
C LEU A 185 -8.87 -15.30 26.00
N GLU A 186 -9.89 -16.16 25.87
CA GLU A 186 -11.29 -15.84 26.14
C GLU A 186 -11.48 -15.39 27.59
N GLU A 187 -10.91 -16.11 28.55
CA GLU A 187 -10.99 -15.70 29.95
C GLU A 187 -10.15 -14.45 30.23
N ALA A 188 -8.98 -14.31 29.58
CA ALA A 188 -8.19 -13.08 29.66
C ALA A 188 -9.00 -11.86 29.20
N ARG A 189 -9.65 -11.96 28.03
CA ARG A 189 -10.57 -10.94 27.48
C ARG A 189 -11.72 -10.64 28.46
N ASN A 190 -12.34 -11.66 29.04
CA ASN A 190 -13.41 -11.46 30.02
C ASN A 190 -12.94 -10.67 31.25
N ARG A 191 -11.70 -10.88 31.70
CA ARG A 191 -11.09 -10.10 32.79
C ARG A 191 -10.73 -8.69 32.37
N VAL A 192 -10.20 -8.51 31.16
CA VAL A 192 -9.99 -7.19 30.54
C VAL A 192 -11.30 -6.38 30.55
N ARG A 193 -12.42 -6.96 30.10
CA ARG A 193 -13.74 -6.31 30.12
C ARG A 193 -14.15 -5.85 31.51
N LYS A 194 -13.94 -6.67 32.55
CA LYS A 194 -14.22 -6.30 33.95
C LYS A 194 -13.36 -5.11 34.40
N LEU A 195 -12.08 -5.09 34.03
CA LEU A 195 -11.15 -3.99 34.34
C LEU A 195 -11.53 -2.70 33.60
N ILE A 196 -11.94 -2.79 32.33
CA ILE A 196 -12.43 -1.66 31.54
C ILE A 196 -13.70 -1.09 32.18
N ALA A 197 -14.67 -1.94 32.52
CA ALA A 197 -15.90 -1.54 33.19
C ALA A 197 -15.64 -0.86 34.55
N ALA A 198 -14.55 -1.24 35.23
CA ALA A 198 -14.11 -0.64 36.48
C ALA A 198 -13.30 0.67 36.30
N GLN A 199 -12.98 1.08 35.06
CA GLN A 199 -12.25 2.31 34.73
C GLN A 199 -10.92 2.45 35.49
N ILE A 200 -10.10 1.41 35.49
CA ILE A 200 -8.85 1.32 36.29
C ILE A 200 -7.79 2.40 36.04
N GLY A 201 -7.97 3.30 35.07
CA GLY A 201 -7.12 4.47 34.84
C GLY A 201 -5.69 4.19 34.39
N THR A 202 -5.33 2.93 34.11
CA THR A 202 -4.04 2.51 33.55
C THR A 202 -4.20 1.50 32.39
N ASP A 203 -3.17 1.35 31.57
CA ASP A 203 -3.16 0.41 30.44
C ASP A 203 -3.23 -1.06 30.92
N ILE A 204 -3.73 -1.94 30.06
CA ILE A 204 -3.76 -3.39 30.30
C ILE A 204 -2.85 -4.10 29.32
N THR A 205 -2.03 -5.02 29.83
CA THR A 205 -1.20 -5.93 29.02
C THR A 205 -1.57 -7.38 29.32
N VAL A 206 -1.91 -8.13 28.29
CA VAL A 206 -2.12 -9.59 28.30
C VAL A 206 -0.88 -10.23 27.69
N TYR A 207 -0.07 -10.87 28.54
CA TYR A 207 1.11 -11.62 28.14
C TYR A 207 0.73 -13.07 27.79
N LEU A 208 1.07 -13.49 26.58
CA LEU A 208 1.00 -14.88 26.14
C LEU A 208 2.37 -15.52 26.37
N ARG A 209 2.41 -16.60 27.15
CA ARG A 209 3.63 -17.38 27.37
C ARG A 209 4.00 -18.17 26.11
N GLY A 210 5.25 -18.63 26.06
CA GLY A 210 5.76 -19.41 24.94
C GLY A 210 4.96 -20.70 24.73
N GLY A 211 4.57 -20.96 23.48
CA GLY A 211 3.85 -22.18 23.10
C GLY A 211 2.87 -21.95 21.96
N GLU A 212 2.07 -22.99 21.69
CA GLU A 212 1.11 -23.01 20.59
C GLU A 212 -0.31 -22.78 21.11
N TYR A 213 -1.02 -21.87 20.47
CA TYR A 213 -2.40 -21.50 20.77
C TYR A 213 -3.24 -21.77 19.53
N SER A 214 -4.15 -22.75 19.62
CA SER A 214 -5.01 -23.15 18.51
C SER A 214 -6.29 -22.31 18.49
N PHE A 215 -6.66 -21.80 17.31
CA PHE A 215 -7.84 -20.98 17.08
C PHE A 215 -8.75 -21.68 16.07
N PRO A 216 -9.63 -22.60 16.52
CA PRO A 216 -10.62 -23.23 15.64
C PRO A 216 -11.72 -22.25 15.21
N GLN A 217 -11.79 -21.09 15.85
CA GLN A 217 -12.70 -19.97 15.55
C GLN A 217 -11.95 -18.65 15.81
N PRO A 218 -12.40 -17.52 15.22
CA PRO A 218 -11.75 -16.23 15.45
C PRO A 218 -11.82 -15.81 16.92
N PHE A 219 -10.70 -15.36 17.48
CA PHE A 219 -10.67 -14.63 18.75
C PHE A 219 -11.11 -13.18 18.50
N ARG A 220 -12.32 -12.87 18.98
CA ARG A 220 -13.01 -11.60 18.71
C ARG A 220 -12.74 -10.57 19.80
N LEU A 221 -12.40 -9.36 19.39
CA LEU A 221 -12.25 -8.18 20.23
C LEU A 221 -13.09 -7.04 19.64
N GLY A 222 -13.95 -6.42 20.44
CA GLY A 222 -14.88 -5.40 19.98
C GLY A 222 -14.87 -4.12 20.81
N TRP A 223 -15.96 -3.35 20.70
CA TRP A 223 -16.18 -2.10 21.44
C TRP A 223 -15.98 -2.27 22.94
N GLU A 224 -16.48 -3.36 23.53
CA GLU A 224 -16.37 -3.65 24.96
C GLU A 224 -14.96 -4.06 25.42
N ASP A 225 -14.04 -4.34 24.49
CA ASP A 225 -12.68 -4.82 24.74
C ASP A 225 -11.63 -3.71 24.72
N CYS A 226 -12.07 -2.46 24.61
CA CYS A 226 -11.18 -1.31 24.55
C CYS A 226 -11.57 -0.17 25.50
N PHE A 227 -10.60 0.72 25.72
CA PHE A 227 -10.85 1.98 26.41
C PHE A 227 -11.14 3.10 25.40
N HIS A 228 -12.12 3.95 25.74
CA HIS A 228 -12.56 5.08 24.92
C HIS A 228 -11.97 6.43 25.36
N ASN A 229 -10.92 6.40 26.17
CA ASN A 229 -10.25 7.58 26.74
C ASN A 229 -8.76 7.65 26.39
N GLY A 230 -8.29 6.79 25.46
CA GLY A 230 -6.91 6.75 24.98
C GLY A 230 -5.98 5.78 25.70
N GLN A 231 -6.46 5.09 26.75
CA GLN A 231 -5.76 3.94 27.33
C GLN A 231 -5.78 2.74 26.36
N THR A 232 -4.88 1.79 26.57
CA THR A 232 -4.62 0.72 25.61
C THR A 232 -4.81 -0.66 26.22
N VAL A 233 -5.19 -1.62 25.38
CA VAL A 233 -5.20 -3.04 25.70
C VAL A 233 -4.23 -3.74 24.75
N THR A 234 -3.16 -4.28 25.29
CA THR A 234 -2.09 -4.91 24.51
C THR A 234 -2.07 -6.41 24.72
N TYR A 235 -2.17 -7.19 23.65
CA TYR A 235 -1.91 -8.63 23.64
C TYR A 235 -0.52 -8.87 23.06
N GLN A 236 0.37 -9.49 23.82
CA GLN A 236 1.75 -9.67 23.36
C GLN A 236 2.42 -10.95 23.84
N SER A 237 3.40 -11.43 23.08
CA SER A 237 4.29 -12.48 23.56
C SER A 237 5.03 -12.02 24.83
N PHE A 238 5.23 -12.94 25.76
CA PHE A 238 6.11 -12.68 26.90
C PHE A 238 7.55 -12.43 26.40
N PRO A 239 8.29 -11.44 26.94
CA PRO A 239 9.61 -11.10 26.44
C PRO A 239 10.56 -12.30 26.41
N GLY A 240 11.15 -12.56 25.24
CA GLY A 240 12.06 -13.69 25.01
C GLY A 240 11.36 -15.03 24.73
N GLU A 241 10.02 -15.07 24.74
CA GLU A 241 9.22 -16.24 24.40
C GLU A 241 8.48 -16.01 23.07
N THR A 242 7.98 -17.08 22.44
CA THR A 242 7.18 -17.00 21.20
C THR A 242 5.81 -17.62 21.43
N ALA A 243 4.77 -16.80 21.41
CA ALA A 243 3.39 -17.26 21.38
C ALA A 243 2.93 -17.43 19.93
N ARG A 244 2.76 -18.69 19.51
CA ARG A 244 2.33 -19.04 18.15
C ARG A 244 0.81 -19.22 18.11
N CYS A 245 0.13 -18.30 17.44
CA CYS A 245 -1.31 -18.32 17.21
C CYS A 245 -1.60 -19.04 15.89
N ILE A 246 -2.21 -20.23 15.95
CA ILE A 246 -2.44 -21.10 14.80
C ILE A 246 -3.93 -21.20 14.51
N GLY A 247 -4.38 -20.81 13.32
CA GLY A 247 -5.79 -20.89 12.91
C GLY A 247 -6.25 -22.30 12.49
N GLY A 248 -5.66 -23.34 13.07
CA GLY A 248 -5.91 -24.72 12.71
C GLY A 248 -5.15 -25.70 13.59
N ARG A 249 -5.19 -26.98 13.22
CA ARG A 249 -4.62 -28.07 14.03
C ARG A 249 -3.83 -29.07 13.19
N LYS A 250 -2.90 -29.77 13.86
CA LYS A 250 -2.17 -30.88 13.25
C LYS A 250 -3.09 -32.09 13.04
N LEU A 251 -2.98 -32.72 11.88
CA LEU A 251 -3.66 -33.98 11.58
C LEU A 251 -2.85 -35.17 12.08
N THR A 252 -3.55 -36.14 12.67
CA THR A 252 -2.96 -37.37 13.23
C THR A 252 -3.84 -38.57 12.88
N GLY A 253 -3.41 -39.78 13.22
CA GLY A 253 -4.20 -40.99 12.97
C GLY A 253 -4.24 -41.42 11.50
N TRP A 254 -3.13 -41.24 10.78
CA TRP A 254 -3.00 -41.65 9.39
C TRP A 254 -3.00 -43.18 9.25
N GLU A 255 -3.82 -43.69 8.32
CA GLU A 255 -3.91 -45.10 7.96
C GLU A 255 -3.74 -45.31 6.45
N GLN A 256 -3.33 -46.52 6.06
CA GLN A 256 -3.15 -46.87 4.64
C GLN A 256 -4.51 -46.95 3.92
N ALA A 257 -4.62 -46.30 2.77
CA ALA A 257 -5.86 -46.20 1.98
C ALA A 257 -5.82 -46.92 0.62
N GLY A 258 -4.70 -47.59 0.31
CA GLY A 258 -4.44 -48.24 -0.99
C GLY A 258 -3.71 -47.33 -1.98
N ASN A 259 -3.12 -47.91 -3.02
CA ASN A 259 -2.35 -47.20 -4.06
C ASN A 259 -1.27 -46.23 -3.52
N GLY A 260 -0.66 -46.57 -2.39
CA GLY A 260 0.36 -45.74 -1.72
C GLY A 260 -0.19 -44.54 -0.95
N MET A 261 -1.50 -44.30 -0.94
CA MET A 261 -2.12 -43.20 -0.21
C MET A 261 -2.26 -43.49 1.28
N LEU A 262 -2.19 -42.42 2.06
CA LEU A 262 -2.65 -42.36 3.44
C LEU A 262 -4.02 -41.67 3.50
N ARG A 263 -4.80 -41.98 4.53
CA ARG A 263 -5.99 -41.22 4.88
C ARG A 263 -6.11 -40.99 6.38
N CYS A 264 -6.82 -39.95 6.79
CA CYS A 264 -7.16 -39.71 8.18
C CYS A 264 -8.57 -39.15 8.34
N ASP A 265 -9.12 -39.25 9.54
CA ASP A 265 -10.34 -38.53 9.90
C ASP A 265 -10.01 -37.08 10.27
N ALA A 266 -10.67 -36.14 9.61
CA ALA A 266 -10.51 -34.71 9.83
C ALA A 266 -11.67 -34.08 10.62
N GLY A 267 -12.56 -34.88 11.22
CA GLY A 267 -13.63 -34.39 12.08
C GLY A 267 -14.69 -33.56 11.35
N GLY A 268 -14.91 -33.82 10.06
CA GLY A 268 -15.93 -33.16 9.24
C GLY A 268 -15.56 -31.78 8.69
N ALA A 269 -14.34 -31.30 8.91
CA ALA A 269 -13.83 -30.06 8.30
C ALA A 269 -13.67 -30.22 6.77
N LYS A 270 -13.84 -29.13 6.01
CA LYS A 270 -13.71 -29.09 4.53
C LYS A 270 -12.80 -27.95 4.08
N ALA A 271 -11.59 -27.90 4.64
CA ALA A 271 -10.60 -26.89 4.31
C ALA A 271 -10.20 -26.94 2.83
N LYS A 272 -9.82 -25.78 2.30
CA LYS A 272 -9.45 -25.62 0.88
C LYS A 272 -7.97 -25.55 0.65
N ARG A 273 -7.21 -25.42 1.73
CA ARG A 273 -5.76 -25.39 1.76
C ARG A 273 -5.30 -26.29 2.88
N LEU A 274 -4.09 -26.81 2.73
CA LEU A 274 -3.45 -27.64 3.73
C LEU A 274 -2.00 -27.21 3.83
N LEU A 275 -1.50 -27.06 5.05
CA LEU A 275 -0.07 -26.85 5.25
C LEU A 275 0.57 -28.23 5.31
N VAL A 276 1.27 -28.59 4.25
CA VAL A 276 1.93 -29.89 4.09
C VAL A 276 3.42 -29.66 4.19
N ASN A 277 4.04 -30.16 5.26
CA ASN A 277 5.48 -30.11 5.47
C ASN A 277 6.07 -28.70 5.30
N GLY A 278 5.38 -27.71 5.90
CA GLY A 278 5.79 -26.30 5.87
C GLY A 278 5.40 -25.53 4.60
N SER A 279 4.63 -26.12 3.68
CA SER A 279 4.16 -25.47 2.45
C SER A 279 2.64 -25.48 2.35
N LEU A 280 2.02 -24.31 2.20
CA LEU A 280 0.57 -24.17 2.04
C LEU A 280 0.18 -24.56 0.61
N LYS A 281 -0.65 -25.60 0.45
CA LYS A 281 -0.99 -26.21 -0.84
C LYS A 281 -2.49 -26.21 -1.12
N ARG A 282 -2.84 -26.15 -2.42
CA ARG A 282 -4.16 -26.52 -2.95
C ARG A 282 -4.35 -28.05 -2.92
N PRO A 283 -5.59 -28.55 -2.96
CA PRO A 283 -5.86 -29.95 -3.28
C PRO A 283 -5.34 -30.33 -4.67
N ALA A 284 -5.27 -31.62 -4.92
CA ALA A 284 -4.91 -32.18 -6.21
C ALA A 284 -5.82 -31.67 -7.34
N ALA A 285 -5.24 -31.46 -8.51
CA ALA A 285 -5.87 -30.80 -9.66
C ALA A 285 -5.76 -31.63 -10.95
N ALA A 286 -6.71 -31.46 -11.85
CA ALA A 286 -6.70 -32.05 -13.19
C ALA A 286 -7.17 -31.06 -14.26
N VAL A 287 -6.61 -31.17 -15.47
CA VAL A 287 -6.80 -30.25 -16.60
C VAL A 287 -7.84 -30.73 -17.64
N ASN A 288 -8.63 -31.77 -17.36
CA ASN A 288 -9.61 -32.31 -18.31
C ASN A 288 -10.94 -32.67 -17.61
N TRP A 289 -12.03 -32.06 -18.06
CA TRP A 289 -13.41 -32.34 -17.64
C TRP A 289 -14.33 -32.74 -18.79
N THR A 290 -13.83 -32.86 -20.02
CA THR A 290 -14.62 -33.43 -21.12
C THR A 290 -14.85 -34.93 -20.91
N ASP A 291 -13.97 -35.59 -20.13
CA ASP A 291 -14.09 -36.99 -19.70
C ASP A 291 -14.31 -37.10 -18.18
N TYR A 292 -15.06 -36.16 -17.59
CA TYR A 292 -15.30 -36.11 -16.14
C TYR A 292 -15.96 -37.39 -15.62
N PRO A 293 -15.37 -38.09 -14.62
CA PRO A 293 -15.83 -39.41 -14.19
C PRO A 293 -17.02 -39.38 -13.20
N GLY A 294 -17.63 -38.21 -12.97
CA GLY A 294 -18.77 -38.09 -12.08
C GLY A 294 -18.43 -37.97 -10.60
N VAL A 295 -17.29 -37.35 -10.25
CA VAL A 295 -16.91 -37.15 -8.84
C VAL A 295 -17.91 -36.23 -8.11
N PRO A 296 -18.00 -36.27 -6.77
CA PRO A 296 -18.90 -35.37 -6.06
C PRO A 296 -18.52 -33.89 -6.21
N LEU A 297 -19.45 -33.08 -6.76
CA LEU A 297 -19.22 -31.65 -7.01
C LEU A 297 -18.98 -30.84 -5.73
N GLU A 298 -19.42 -31.34 -4.58
CA GLU A 298 -19.25 -30.66 -3.28
C GLU A 298 -17.78 -30.46 -2.87
N TYR A 299 -16.82 -31.20 -3.46
CA TYR A 299 -15.39 -31.02 -3.21
C TYR A 299 -14.68 -30.22 -4.30
N LEU A 300 -15.36 -29.98 -5.42
CA LEU A 300 -14.75 -29.47 -6.63
C LEU A 300 -14.76 -27.94 -6.71
N TYR A 301 -13.65 -27.38 -7.16
CA TYR A 301 -13.47 -25.97 -7.51
C TYR A 301 -12.85 -25.86 -8.90
N ALA A 302 -13.15 -24.77 -9.59
CA ALA A 302 -12.56 -24.42 -10.87
C ALA A 302 -11.65 -23.22 -10.69
N TYR A 303 -10.40 -23.34 -11.14
CA TYR A 303 -9.46 -22.24 -11.20
C TYR A 303 -9.56 -21.56 -12.57
N TYR A 304 -9.94 -20.29 -12.58
CA TYR A 304 -9.95 -19.45 -13.78
C TYR A 304 -8.72 -18.56 -13.77
N SER A 305 -8.12 -18.32 -14.94
CA SER A 305 -7.09 -17.30 -15.08
C SER A 305 -6.87 -16.90 -16.54
N HIS A 306 -6.71 -15.60 -16.78
CA HIS A 306 -6.34 -15.05 -18.08
C HIS A 306 -5.48 -13.81 -17.86
N GLY A 307 -4.19 -13.91 -18.17
CA GLY A 307 -3.23 -12.81 -18.19
C GLY A 307 -3.00 -12.13 -16.83
N TRP A 308 -3.99 -11.34 -16.41
CA TRP A 308 -3.96 -10.38 -15.32
C TRP A 308 -4.77 -10.80 -14.08
N PHE A 309 -5.78 -11.67 -14.19
CA PHE A 309 -6.63 -12.09 -13.06
C PHE A 309 -6.76 -13.60 -12.92
N SER A 310 -7.15 -14.02 -11.72
CA SER A 310 -7.50 -15.40 -11.42
C SER A 310 -8.62 -15.52 -10.39
N GLU A 311 -9.34 -16.63 -10.42
CA GLU A 311 -10.46 -16.92 -9.52
C GLU A 311 -10.45 -18.39 -9.10
N ASP A 312 -10.89 -18.65 -7.87
CA ASP A 312 -11.24 -20.00 -7.40
C ASP A 312 -12.75 -20.04 -7.16
N LEU A 313 -13.49 -20.69 -8.06
CA LEU A 313 -14.96 -20.71 -8.00
C LEU A 313 -15.50 -22.09 -7.70
N LYS A 314 -16.48 -22.17 -6.80
CA LYS A 314 -17.15 -23.43 -6.47
C LYS A 314 -17.90 -23.98 -7.68
N VAL A 315 -17.68 -25.25 -8.01
CA VAL A 315 -18.38 -25.92 -9.11
C VAL A 315 -19.76 -26.40 -8.66
N THR A 316 -20.78 -26.16 -9.49
CA THR A 316 -22.17 -26.57 -9.30
C THR A 316 -22.68 -27.52 -10.38
N GLY A 317 -21.97 -27.63 -11.50
CA GLY A 317 -22.30 -28.56 -12.59
C GLY A 317 -21.17 -28.66 -13.62
N ILE A 318 -21.14 -29.77 -14.37
CA ILE A 318 -20.25 -29.98 -15.50
C ILE A 318 -21.07 -30.51 -16.67
N ASP A 319 -20.99 -29.83 -17.81
CA ASP A 319 -21.52 -30.30 -19.07
C ASP A 319 -20.36 -30.82 -19.92
N CYS A 320 -20.12 -32.13 -19.85
CA CYS A 320 -19.04 -32.78 -20.59
C CYS A 320 -19.23 -32.67 -22.10
N ALA A 321 -20.47 -32.70 -22.59
CA ALA A 321 -20.76 -32.65 -24.02
C ALA A 321 -20.47 -31.26 -24.60
N ALA A 322 -20.75 -30.20 -23.83
CA ALA A 322 -20.41 -28.83 -24.19
C ALA A 322 -18.98 -28.41 -23.77
N GLY A 323 -18.29 -29.22 -22.95
CA GLY A 323 -17.01 -28.88 -22.35
C GLY A 323 -17.08 -27.71 -21.35
N GLN A 324 -18.25 -27.48 -20.74
CA GLN A 324 -18.50 -26.30 -19.89
C GLN A 324 -18.53 -26.66 -18.40
N VAL A 325 -18.01 -25.76 -17.58
CA VAL A 325 -18.08 -25.82 -16.12
C VAL A 325 -19.07 -24.77 -15.64
N GLN A 326 -20.02 -25.18 -14.81
CA GLN A 326 -20.97 -24.31 -14.14
C GLN A 326 -20.49 -24.08 -12.71
N THR A 327 -20.51 -22.83 -12.28
CA THR A 327 -20.02 -22.39 -10.97
C THR A 327 -21.11 -21.66 -10.19
N GLU A 328 -20.94 -21.55 -8.87
CA GLU A 328 -21.90 -20.85 -7.99
C GLU A 328 -22.04 -19.36 -8.33
N LEU A 329 -20.97 -18.76 -8.83
CA LEU A 329 -20.91 -17.40 -9.36
C LEU A 329 -20.47 -17.46 -10.82
N PRO A 330 -21.03 -16.63 -11.73
CA PRO A 330 -20.50 -16.53 -13.08
C PRO A 330 -19.04 -16.03 -13.04
N PRO A 331 -18.13 -16.57 -13.87
CA PRO A 331 -16.76 -16.09 -13.95
C PRO A 331 -16.72 -14.63 -14.40
N SER A 332 -15.72 -13.89 -13.92
CA SER A 332 -15.49 -12.52 -14.39
C SER A 332 -15.09 -12.52 -15.87
N SER A 333 -15.49 -11.48 -16.60
CA SER A 333 -15.06 -11.25 -17.98
C SER A 333 -13.54 -11.15 -18.14
N PHE A 334 -12.80 -10.88 -17.05
CA PHE A 334 -11.35 -10.76 -17.07
C PHE A 334 -10.59 -12.06 -16.78
N SER A 335 -11.26 -13.09 -16.25
CA SER A 335 -10.62 -14.33 -15.80
C SER A 335 -10.48 -15.37 -16.90
N GLY A 336 -11.10 -15.13 -18.06
CA GLY A 336 -11.10 -16.02 -19.21
C GLY A 336 -11.75 -17.38 -18.95
N GLN A 337 -11.11 -18.44 -19.42
CA GLN A 337 -11.62 -19.81 -19.35
C GLN A 337 -11.04 -20.56 -18.14
N PRO A 338 -11.75 -21.58 -17.62
CA PRO A 338 -11.20 -22.42 -16.56
C PRO A 338 -9.91 -23.10 -17.05
N GLN A 339 -8.90 -23.17 -16.19
CA GLN A 339 -7.60 -23.77 -16.50
C GLN A 339 -7.47 -25.20 -15.95
N TYR A 340 -8.02 -25.44 -14.76
CA TYR A 340 -8.09 -26.76 -14.13
C TYR A 340 -9.19 -26.83 -13.09
N LEU A 341 -9.60 -28.05 -12.78
CA LEU A 341 -10.44 -28.36 -11.62
C LEU A 341 -9.56 -28.93 -10.50
N TYR A 342 -9.95 -28.73 -9.25
CA TYR A 342 -9.26 -29.33 -8.11
C TYR A 342 -10.19 -29.72 -6.98
N GLY A 343 -9.72 -30.62 -6.12
CA GLY A 343 -10.43 -31.07 -4.91
C GLY A 343 -10.92 -32.51 -4.92
N ALA A 344 -10.75 -33.24 -6.02
CA ALA A 344 -11.20 -34.63 -6.15
C ALA A 344 -10.11 -35.65 -5.78
N LEU A 345 -10.52 -36.76 -5.17
CA LEU A 345 -9.63 -37.87 -4.81
C LEU A 345 -8.96 -38.50 -6.04
N GLU A 346 -9.70 -38.57 -7.14
CA GLU A 346 -9.27 -39.14 -8.42
C GLU A 346 -8.16 -38.31 -9.09
N TYR A 347 -7.87 -37.11 -8.59
CA TYR A 347 -6.81 -36.25 -9.11
C TYR A 347 -5.46 -36.46 -8.41
N LEU A 348 -5.38 -37.28 -7.37
CA LEU A 348 -4.11 -37.59 -6.69
C LEU A 348 -3.19 -38.37 -7.63
N GLN A 349 -2.09 -37.77 -8.04
CA GLN A 349 -1.13 -38.37 -8.98
C GLN A 349 0.31 -38.26 -8.50
N ASN A 350 0.64 -37.18 -7.79
CA ASN A 350 2.02 -36.84 -7.41
C ASN A 350 2.19 -36.87 -5.89
N PRO A 351 3.37 -37.29 -5.40
CA PRO A 351 3.71 -37.11 -3.99
C PRO A 351 3.46 -35.66 -3.53
N GLY A 352 2.88 -35.50 -2.34
CA GLY A 352 2.42 -34.23 -1.81
C GLY A 352 0.98 -33.84 -2.16
N ASP A 353 0.32 -34.57 -3.07
CA ASP A 353 -1.08 -34.34 -3.43
C ASP A 353 -2.02 -34.76 -2.29
N TRP A 354 -3.12 -34.03 -2.13
CA TRP A 354 -4.18 -34.35 -1.17
C TRP A 354 -5.56 -33.99 -1.71
N ALA A 355 -6.59 -34.65 -1.20
CA ALA A 355 -7.99 -34.32 -1.51
C ALA A 355 -8.94 -34.90 -0.45
N TRP A 356 -10.20 -34.47 -0.51
CA TRP A 356 -11.28 -35.05 0.28
C TRP A 356 -11.87 -36.27 -0.45
N GLY A 357 -12.05 -37.37 0.28
CA GLY A 357 -12.74 -38.56 -0.20
C GLY A 357 -14.26 -38.49 0.00
N PRO A 358 -15.03 -39.30 -0.73
CA PRO A 358 -16.50 -39.36 -0.60
C PRO A 358 -16.97 -39.90 0.76
N ASP A 359 -16.09 -40.54 1.54
CA ASP A 359 -16.33 -40.96 2.92
C ASP A 359 -16.10 -39.84 3.96
N GLY A 360 -15.79 -38.62 3.49
CA GLY A 360 -15.52 -37.45 4.33
C GLY A 360 -14.12 -37.43 4.94
N ARG A 361 -13.23 -38.36 4.54
CA ARG A 361 -11.86 -38.42 5.04
C ARG A 361 -10.89 -37.66 4.14
N LEU A 362 -9.78 -37.21 4.72
CA LEU A 362 -8.69 -36.59 3.98
C LEU A 362 -7.78 -37.69 3.45
N TYR A 363 -7.43 -37.63 2.17
CA TYR A 363 -6.46 -38.52 1.52
C TYR A 363 -5.22 -37.74 1.13
N TYR A 364 -4.06 -38.37 1.26
CA TYR A 364 -2.75 -37.78 1.00
C TYR A 364 -1.84 -38.80 0.34
N LEU A 365 -1.11 -38.39 -0.69
CA LEU A 365 -0.08 -39.22 -1.34
C LEU A 365 1.30 -38.81 -0.78
N PRO A 366 1.90 -39.58 0.14
CA PRO A 366 3.15 -39.18 0.79
C PRO A 366 4.37 -39.26 -0.14
N GLU A 367 5.36 -38.42 0.14
CA GLU A 367 6.72 -38.57 -0.38
C GLU A 367 7.48 -39.71 0.32
N GLU A 368 8.63 -40.12 -0.22
CA GLU A 368 9.48 -41.08 0.46
C GLU A 368 10.01 -40.48 1.78
N ASN A 369 9.85 -41.19 2.90
CA ASN A 369 10.20 -40.71 4.26
C ASN A 369 9.48 -39.43 4.69
N ASP A 370 8.23 -39.26 4.25
CA ASP A 370 7.39 -38.11 4.62
C ASP A 370 7.25 -37.95 6.15
N PRO A 371 7.55 -36.76 6.73
CA PRO A 371 7.40 -36.53 8.17
C PRO A 371 5.94 -36.43 8.63
N LEU A 372 4.98 -36.34 7.69
CA LEU A 372 3.55 -36.18 7.95
C LEU A 372 3.25 -34.98 8.87
N ASP A 373 3.98 -33.87 8.68
CA ASP A 373 3.70 -32.60 9.36
C ASP A 373 2.64 -31.84 8.58
N ILE A 374 1.40 -32.31 8.74
CA ILE A 374 0.25 -31.86 7.97
C ILE A 374 -0.74 -31.17 8.89
N TRP A 375 -1.05 -29.91 8.59
CA TRP A 375 -1.97 -29.09 9.38
C TRP A 375 -3.19 -28.67 8.58
N LEU A 376 -4.34 -28.82 9.22
CA LEU A 376 -5.65 -28.46 8.73
C LEU A 376 -6.01 -27.05 9.25
N PRO A 377 -6.19 -26.06 8.36
CA PRO A 377 -6.82 -24.79 8.73
C PRO A 377 -8.28 -24.99 9.15
N GLU A 378 -8.72 -24.29 10.19
CA GLU A 378 -10.09 -24.36 10.73
C GLU A 378 -10.80 -23.00 10.78
N THR A 379 -10.03 -21.90 10.77
CA THR A 379 -10.58 -20.53 10.74
C THR A 379 -9.96 -19.69 9.62
N PRO A 380 -10.73 -18.83 8.95
CA PRO A 380 -10.17 -17.85 8.01
C PRO A 380 -9.54 -16.63 8.71
N VAL A 381 -9.84 -16.41 9.99
CA VAL A 381 -9.35 -15.29 10.80
C VAL A 381 -8.92 -15.77 12.19
N ILE A 382 -7.74 -15.37 12.65
CA ILE A 382 -7.24 -15.73 13.99
C ILE A 382 -7.65 -14.66 14.99
N PHE A 383 -7.25 -13.41 14.76
CA PHE A 383 -7.68 -12.26 15.56
C PHE A 383 -8.61 -11.37 14.75
N GLN A 384 -9.83 -11.18 15.25
CA GLN A 384 -10.85 -10.31 14.65
C GLN A 384 -11.12 -9.13 15.58
N ILE A 385 -10.62 -7.95 15.21
CA ILE A 385 -10.84 -6.69 15.93
C ILE A 385 -11.90 -5.89 15.19
N GLU A 386 -13.12 -5.91 15.72
CA GLU A 386 -14.29 -5.39 15.02
C GLU A 386 -15.17 -4.50 15.91
N GLY A 387 -15.27 -3.22 15.57
CA GLY A 387 -16.24 -2.30 16.18
C GLY A 387 -17.66 -2.51 15.67
N GLU A 388 -18.65 -1.98 16.38
CA GLU A 388 -20.05 -2.04 15.94
C GLU A 388 -20.30 -1.15 14.70
N SER A 389 -19.58 -0.02 14.61
CA SER A 389 -19.66 0.96 13.50
C SER A 389 -18.49 1.96 13.57
N GLY A 390 -18.39 2.89 12.62
CA GLY A 390 -17.44 4.01 12.71
C GLY A 390 -17.66 4.94 13.92
N GLU A 391 -18.87 4.99 14.48
CA GLU A 391 -19.19 5.75 15.70
C GLU A 391 -18.85 4.98 16.98
N LYS A 392 -18.84 3.64 16.90
CA LYS A 392 -18.47 2.73 17.98
C LYS A 392 -17.32 1.80 17.55
N PRO A 393 -16.13 2.35 17.30
CA PRO A 393 -15.01 1.57 16.79
C PRO A 393 -14.34 0.71 17.88
N ALA A 394 -13.85 -0.47 17.52
CA ALA A 394 -12.86 -1.15 18.36
C ALA A 394 -11.57 -0.32 18.32
N GLU A 395 -11.12 0.22 19.46
CA GLU A 395 -10.04 1.22 19.47
C GLU A 395 -8.90 0.95 20.43
N ASN A 396 -7.70 1.45 20.13
CA ASN A 396 -6.53 1.38 21.01
C ASN A 396 -6.12 -0.06 21.43
N ILE A 397 -6.52 -1.08 20.66
CA ILE A 397 -6.09 -2.47 20.85
C ILE A 397 -4.78 -2.71 20.10
N GLN A 398 -3.82 -3.32 20.78
CA GLN A 398 -2.48 -3.53 20.24
C GLN A 398 -2.10 -5.01 20.26
N LEU A 399 -1.50 -5.49 19.18
CA LEU A 399 -0.92 -6.82 19.04
C LEU A 399 0.59 -6.67 18.89
N HIS A 400 1.38 -7.31 19.74
CA HIS A 400 2.82 -7.11 19.75
C HIS A 400 3.62 -8.42 19.85
N GLY A 401 4.53 -8.65 18.91
CA GLY A 401 5.47 -9.78 18.98
C GLY A 401 4.83 -11.16 18.87
N LEU A 402 3.61 -11.26 18.35
CA LEU A 402 2.88 -12.53 18.17
C LEU A 402 3.26 -13.21 16.85
N ASP A 403 3.18 -14.54 16.81
CA ASP A 403 3.45 -15.36 15.62
C ASP A 403 2.14 -15.99 15.08
N PHE A 404 1.54 -15.38 14.07
CA PHE A 404 0.30 -15.84 13.44
C PHE A 404 0.59 -16.81 12.28
N ARG A 405 -0.04 -17.98 12.31
CA ARG A 405 0.12 -19.03 11.30
C ARG A 405 -1.21 -19.62 10.88
N LEU A 406 -1.29 -20.01 9.61
CA LEU A 406 -2.31 -20.90 9.07
C LEU A 406 -3.75 -20.36 9.17
N THR A 407 -4.29 -19.88 8.05
CA THR A 407 -5.72 -19.58 7.93
C THR A 407 -6.34 -20.36 6.78
N ASP A 408 -7.65 -20.62 6.84
CA ASP A 408 -8.41 -21.20 5.73
C ASP A 408 -8.82 -20.13 4.71
N ALA A 409 -9.25 -20.56 3.52
CA ALA A 409 -9.88 -19.71 2.52
C ALA A 409 -11.42 -19.71 2.67
N GLY A 410 -12.05 -18.59 2.27
CA GLY A 410 -13.51 -18.47 2.16
C GLY A 410 -14.11 -19.33 1.03
N LYS A 411 -15.41 -19.21 0.77
CA LYS A 411 -16.16 -20.10 -0.15
C LYS A 411 -15.81 -19.96 -1.62
N SER A 412 -15.43 -18.78 -2.08
CA SER A 412 -14.84 -18.59 -3.40
C SER A 412 -13.80 -17.47 -3.32
N PHE A 413 -12.78 -17.52 -4.16
CA PHE A 413 -11.90 -16.38 -4.39
C PHE A 413 -12.30 -15.74 -5.72
N THR A 414 -12.69 -14.47 -5.68
CA THR A 414 -13.15 -13.74 -6.85
C THR A 414 -12.13 -12.70 -7.28
N ALA A 415 -11.97 -12.55 -8.59
CA ALA A 415 -11.22 -11.47 -9.19
C ALA A 415 -11.98 -10.17 -8.98
N GLN A 416 -11.24 -9.10 -8.75
CA GLN A 416 -11.81 -7.79 -8.62
C GLN A 416 -12.17 -7.24 -10.01
N GLY A 417 -13.46 -7.13 -10.31
CA GLY A 417 -14.00 -6.57 -11.55
C GLY A 417 -14.64 -7.59 -12.50
N GLY A 418 -15.39 -7.11 -13.50
CA GLY A 418 -15.88 -7.92 -14.64
C GLY A 418 -17.15 -8.75 -14.38
N ARG A 419 -17.90 -8.44 -13.31
CA ARG A 419 -19.15 -9.14 -12.91
C ARG A 419 -20.36 -8.21 -12.67
N GLY A 420 -20.29 -6.95 -13.13
CA GLY A 420 -21.37 -5.97 -12.96
C GLY A 420 -21.45 -5.33 -11.56
N LYS A 421 -21.27 -6.13 -10.50
CA LYS A 421 -21.06 -5.69 -9.11
C LYS A 421 -19.58 -5.46 -8.83
N GLU A 422 -19.04 -4.30 -9.17
CA GLU A 422 -17.63 -4.04 -8.83
C GLU A 422 -17.50 -3.78 -7.33
N GLY A 423 -16.92 -4.75 -6.62
CA GLY A 423 -16.30 -4.52 -5.31
C GLY A 423 -17.21 -4.50 -4.08
N PHE A 424 -18.53 -4.66 -4.20
CA PHE A 424 -19.43 -4.68 -3.03
C PHE A 424 -20.38 -5.89 -3.00
N ASP A 425 -19.94 -6.92 -2.29
CA ASP A 425 -20.69 -7.87 -1.46
C ASP A 425 -19.59 -8.68 -0.74
N GLU A 426 -19.48 -8.53 0.59
CA GLU A 426 -18.33 -8.94 1.46
C GLU A 426 -17.35 -9.90 0.79
N PRO A 427 -16.21 -9.42 0.27
CA PRO A 427 -15.42 -10.31 -0.52
C PRO A 427 -14.62 -11.21 0.42
N ASP A 428 -14.88 -12.52 0.31
CA ASP A 428 -14.06 -13.62 0.83
C ASP A 428 -12.54 -13.39 0.59
N ASN A 429 -12.17 -12.51 -0.36
CA ASN A 429 -10.79 -12.07 -0.62
C ASN A 429 -10.20 -11.09 0.43
N THR A 430 -10.92 -10.78 1.51
CA THR A 430 -10.45 -9.89 2.59
C THR A 430 -10.25 -10.59 3.93
N LEU A 431 -10.46 -11.90 3.95
CA LEU A 431 -10.08 -12.77 5.06
C LEU A 431 -8.57 -12.65 5.33
N ALA A 432 -8.19 -12.66 6.60
CA ALA A 432 -6.82 -12.42 7.01
C ALA A 432 -6.51 -13.05 8.38
N ALA A 433 -5.24 -13.37 8.66
CA ALA A 433 -4.84 -13.82 10.01
C ALA A 433 -5.21 -12.81 11.09
N VAL A 434 -4.98 -11.51 10.82
CA VAL A 434 -5.46 -10.41 11.65
C VAL A 434 -6.38 -9.52 10.83
N PHE A 435 -7.62 -9.38 11.29
CA PHE A 435 -8.67 -8.63 10.60
C PHE A 435 -9.17 -7.47 11.46
N PHE A 436 -9.11 -6.27 10.93
CA PHE A 436 -9.66 -5.05 11.54
C PHE A 436 -10.89 -4.60 10.76
N LYS A 437 -12.00 -4.28 11.44
CA LYS A 437 -13.18 -3.69 10.81
C LYS A 437 -13.83 -2.68 11.76
N HIS A 438 -14.15 -1.49 11.26
CA HIS A 438 -14.58 -0.37 12.13
C HIS A 438 -13.59 -0.16 13.30
N ALA A 439 -12.28 -0.16 13.00
CA ALA A 439 -11.23 -0.10 14.01
C ALA A 439 -10.54 1.27 14.03
N ARG A 440 -10.16 1.75 15.21
CA ARG A 440 -9.51 3.07 15.34
C ARG A 440 -8.26 3.01 16.20
N SER A 441 -7.14 3.52 15.70
CA SER A 441 -5.88 3.56 16.47
C SER A 441 -5.39 2.18 16.95
N CYS A 442 -5.81 1.09 16.28
CA CYS A 442 -5.37 -0.27 16.59
C CYS A 442 -4.01 -0.56 15.94
N ARG A 443 -3.21 -1.45 16.55
CA ARG A 443 -1.82 -1.66 16.14
C ARG A 443 -1.45 -3.13 16.02
N ILE A 444 -0.62 -3.44 15.02
CA ILE A 444 0.13 -4.68 14.89
C ILE A 444 1.61 -4.30 14.83
N VAL A 445 2.40 -4.76 15.79
CA VAL A 445 3.80 -4.35 15.96
C VAL A 445 4.68 -5.58 16.10
N SER A 446 5.77 -5.65 15.35
CA SER A 446 6.80 -6.70 15.50
C SER A 446 6.26 -8.14 15.42
N CYS A 447 5.12 -8.35 14.75
CA CYS A 447 4.51 -9.66 14.60
C CYS A 447 5.10 -10.43 13.41
N GLN A 448 5.08 -11.76 13.50
CA GLN A 448 5.28 -12.65 12.37
C GLN A 448 3.91 -13.14 11.89
N ILE A 449 3.66 -13.09 10.60
CA ILE A 449 2.40 -13.52 9.99
C ILE A 449 2.74 -14.34 8.76
N ALA A 450 2.31 -15.59 8.71
CA ALA A 450 2.52 -16.39 7.52
C ALA A 450 1.52 -17.50 7.28
N ASP A 451 1.61 -18.09 6.09
CA ASP A 451 0.84 -19.27 5.70
C ASP A 451 -0.66 -18.97 5.70
N CYS A 452 -1.02 -17.79 5.21
CA CYS A 452 -2.40 -17.30 5.18
C CYS A 452 -3.04 -17.60 3.82
N SER A 453 -4.20 -18.26 3.80
CA SER A 453 -4.82 -18.67 2.53
C SER A 453 -5.32 -17.50 1.68
N VAL A 454 -5.52 -16.32 2.28
CA VAL A 454 -5.94 -15.10 1.57
C VAL A 454 -4.99 -13.95 1.91
N ASN A 455 -5.23 -13.18 2.98
CA ASN A 455 -4.34 -12.06 3.35
C ASN A 455 -3.58 -12.33 4.65
N GLY A 456 -2.44 -11.65 4.82
CA GLY A 456 -1.78 -11.59 6.14
C GLY A 456 -2.58 -10.70 7.10
N VAL A 457 -2.80 -9.45 6.71
CA VAL A 457 -3.59 -8.46 7.46
C VAL A 457 -4.64 -7.83 6.55
N ALA A 458 -5.84 -7.61 7.06
CA ALA A 458 -6.85 -6.82 6.36
C ALA A 458 -7.48 -5.76 7.28
N VAL A 459 -7.70 -4.56 6.74
CA VAL A 459 -8.30 -3.42 7.45
C VAL A 459 -9.48 -2.89 6.65
N GLN A 460 -10.67 -2.99 7.22
CA GLN A 460 -11.93 -2.80 6.52
C GLN A 460 -12.88 -1.78 7.15
N GLY A 461 -13.90 -1.39 6.38
CA GLY A 461 -15.03 -0.63 6.89
C GLY A 461 -14.62 0.77 7.32
N GLU A 462 -15.29 1.28 8.36
CA GLU A 462 -15.04 2.62 8.90
C GLU A 462 -13.82 2.63 9.83
N SER A 463 -12.66 2.26 9.30
CA SER A 463 -11.41 2.15 10.05
C SER A 463 -10.52 3.36 9.84
N SER A 464 -9.81 3.79 10.88
CA SER A 464 -8.84 4.88 10.75
C SER A 464 -7.68 4.79 11.72
N ARG A 465 -6.53 5.35 11.34
CA ARG A 465 -5.36 5.48 12.23
C ARG A 465 -4.79 4.15 12.74
N CYS A 466 -5.12 3.04 12.10
CA CYS A 466 -4.51 1.76 12.41
C CYS A 466 -3.06 1.71 11.90
N MET A 467 -2.19 1.02 12.64
CA MET A 467 -0.77 0.92 12.36
C MET A 467 -0.33 -0.53 12.22
N ILE A 468 0.45 -0.82 11.19
CA ILE A 468 1.08 -2.12 10.97
C ILE A 468 2.57 -1.85 10.79
N GLU A 469 3.35 -2.18 11.81
CA GLU A 469 4.73 -1.74 11.93
C GLU A 469 5.68 -2.88 12.29
N ASN A 470 6.89 -2.89 11.70
CA ASN A 470 7.97 -3.84 12.03
C ASN A 470 7.58 -5.32 11.87
N CYS A 471 6.55 -5.64 11.09
CA CYS A 471 6.07 -7.01 10.93
C CYS A 471 6.80 -7.73 9.79
N ARG A 472 6.85 -9.06 9.89
CA ARG A 472 7.23 -9.94 8.79
C ARG A 472 6.01 -10.71 8.31
N ILE A 473 5.58 -10.47 7.08
CA ILE A 473 4.37 -11.03 6.49
C ILE A 473 4.76 -11.84 5.25
N GLN A 474 4.55 -13.16 5.28
CA GLN A 474 5.03 -14.03 4.20
C GLN A 474 4.00 -15.07 3.79
N ARG A 475 4.08 -15.58 2.55
CA ARG A 475 3.28 -16.73 2.10
C ARG A 475 1.77 -16.52 2.26
N ALA A 476 1.30 -15.37 1.77
CA ALA A 476 -0.12 -15.04 1.71
C ALA A 476 -0.71 -15.42 0.35
N GLY A 477 -1.94 -15.94 0.33
CA GLY A 477 -2.60 -16.42 -0.89
C GLY A 477 -2.97 -15.33 -1.89
N TYR A 478 -3.23 -14.12 -1.42
CA TYR A 478 -3.64 -12.96 -2.21
C TYR A 478 -2.78 -11.72 -1.91
N ALA A 479 -2.99 -11.05 -0.78
CA ALA A 479 -2.20 -9.88 -0.40
C ALA A 479 -1.47 -10.04 0.94
N GLY A 480 -0.32 -9.38 1.08
CA GLY A 480 0.31 -9.25 2.39
C GLY A 480 -0.56 -8.44 3.34
N ILE A 481 -0.88 -7.20 2.92
CA ILE A 481 -1.77 -6.28 3.62
C ILE A 481 -2.84 -5.76 2.65
N HIS A 482 -4.10 -5.81 3.06
CA HIS A 482 -5.24 -5.31 2.29
C HIS A 482 -5.99 -4.22 3.06
N LEU A 483 -6.04 -3.00 2.52
CA LEU A 483 -6.87 -1.90 3.04
C LEU A 483 -8.10 -1.75 2.16
N SER A 484 -9.30 -1.82 2.75
CA SER A 484 -10.55 -1.71 1.98
C SER A 484 -11.61 -0.85 2.67
N GLY A 485 -11.95 0.30 2.10
CA GLY A 485 -13.08 1.13 2.51
C GLY A 485 -14.24 1.06 1.52
N SER A 486 -15.09 2.07 1.61
CA SER A 486 -16.14 2.35 0.63
C SER A 486 -15.55 2.57 -0.76
N TRP A 487 -16.08 1.82 -1.72
CA TRP A 487 -15.60 1.81 -3.09
C TRP A 487 -15.87 3.15 -3.78
N ILE A 488 -17.12 3.37 -4.20
CA ILE A 488 -17.64 4.63 -4.76
C ILE A 488 -19.03 4.98 -4.25
N ASP A 489 -19.54 4.26 -3.24
CA ASP A 489 -20.93 4.28 -2.74
C ASP A 489 -21.32 5.56 -1.98
N ARG A 490 -20.33 6.36 -1.55
CA ARG A 490 -20.55 7.60 -0.81
C ARG A 490 -19.40 8.59 -1.03
N LYS A 491 -19.60 9.85 -0.61
CA LYS A 491 -18.61 10.92 -0.75
C LYS A 491 -17.62 10.96 0.43
N GLU A 492 -18.03 10.43 1.57
CA GLU A 492 -17.28 10.45 2.81
C GLU A 492 -16.32 9.26 2.91
N TYR A 493 -15.08 9.55 3.30
CA TYR A 493 -14.09 8.53 3.64
C TYR A 493 -14.62 7.61 4.73
N SER A 494 -14.50 6.31 4.50
CA SER A 494 -14.71 5.32 5.56
C SER A 494 -13.38 4.77 6.08
N ASN A 495 -12.39 4.58 5.20
CA ASN A 495 -11.14 3.91 5.55
C ASN A 495 -9.97 4.82 5.21
N PHE A 496 -9.18 5.26 6.19
CA PHE A 496 -8.18 6.29 5.95
C PHE A 496 -7.15 6.47 7.08
N HIS A 497 -6.05 7.16 6.79
CA HIS A 497 -4.98 7.49 7.75
C HIS A 497 -4.28 6.27 8.37
N HIS A 498 -4.11 5.19 7.61
CA HIS A 498 -3.33 4.05 8.08
C HIS A 498 -1.82 4.28 7.91
N TYR A 499 -1.04 3.79 8.86
CA TYR A 499 0.42 3.85 8.83
C TYR A 499 0.99 2.44 8.69
N ILE A 500 1.59 2.16 7.54
CA ILE A 500 2.13 0.85 7.20
C ILE A 500 3.63 1.00 7.04
N SER A 501 4.40 0.59 8.05
CA SER A 501 5.80 1.00 8.13
C SER A 501 6.79 -0.08 8.53
N ASN A 502 7.97 -0.02 7.93
CA ASN A 502 9.10 -0.90 8.25
C ASN A 502 8.80 -2.42 8.20
N ASN A 503 7.81 -2.83 7.40
CA ASN A 503 7.44 -4.23 7.26
C ASN A 503 8.28 -4.93 6.19
N GLU A 504 8.47 -6.24 6.35
CA GLU A 504 8.94 -7.14 5.28
C GLU A 504 7.77 -7.97 4.80
N ILE A 505 7.40 -7.80 3.54
CA ILE A 505 6.26 -8.46 2.90
C ILE A 505 6.78 -9.25 1.70
N SER A 506 6.69 -10.57 1.75
CA SER A 506 7.22 -11.41 0.68
C SER A 506 6.38 -12.64 0.36
N GLU A 507 6.57 -13.21 -0.83
CA GLU A 507 5.95 -14.49 -1.24
C GLU A 507 4.42 -14.44 -1.15
N VAL A 508 3.84 -13.34 -1.62
CA VAL A 508 2.38 -13.11 -1.61
C VAL A 508 1.76 -13.58 -2.93
N GLY A 509 0.43 -13.64 -2.99
CA GLY A 509 -0.30 -14.05 -4.18
C GLY A 509 -0.09 -15.52 -4.56
N LEU A 510 0.17 -16.41 -3.59
CA LEU A 510 0.42 -17.83 -3.84
C LEU A 510 -0.70 -18.53 -4.63
N PHE A 511 -1.93 -18.03 -4.48
CA PHE A 511 -3.12 -18.61 -5.10
C PHE A 511 -3.83 -17.66 -6.06
N ALA A 512 -3.42 -16.40 -6.15
CA ALA A 512 -4.05 -15.41 -6.99
C ALA A 512 -3.01 -14.62 -7.79
N VAL A 513 -3.06 -14.71 -9.12
CA VAL A 513 -2.09 -14.03 -10.01
C VAL A 513 -2.19 -12.52 -9.90
N ASN A 514 -3.37 -11.98 -9.57
CA ASN A 514 -3.60 -10.56 -9.28
C ASN A 514 -3.22 -10.14 -7.84
N GLY A 515 -2.51 -10.99 -7.09
CA GLY A 515 -2.04 -10.69 -5.74
C GLY A 515 -1.00 -9.57 -5.67
N ALA A 516 -0.90 -8.94 -4.50
CA ALA A 516 -0.01 -7.79 -4.26
C ALA A 516 0.65 -7.86 -2.88
N GLY A 517 1.80 -7.21 -2.71
CA GLY A 517 2.38 -7.01 -1.37
C GLY A 517 1.45 -6.20 -0.48
N LEU A 518 1.10 -5.00 -0.95
CA LEU A 518 0.04 -4.17 -0.38
C LEU A 518 -1.04 -3.88 -1.42
N TYR A 519 -2.30 -4.00 -1.00
CA TYR A 519 -3.48 -3.73 -1.82
C TYR A 519 -4.32 -2.65 -1.14
N ILE A 520 -4.56 -1.53 -1.83
CA ILE A 520 -5.28 -0.38 -1.29
C ILE A 520 -6.55 -0.14 -2.09
N LEU A 521 -7.68 -0.10 -1.41
CA LEU A 521 -8.97 -0.01 -2.04
C LEU A 521 -9.99 0.83 -1.29
N GLY A 522 -10.53 1.88 -1.91
CA GLY A 522 -11.42 2.80 -1.22
C GLY A 522 -10.81 3.38 0.07
N SER A 523 -9.48 3.49 0.12
CA SER A 523 -8.74 3.88 1.32
C SER A 523 -7.73 4.96 1.00
N GLY A 524 -7.79 6.06 1.75
CA GLY A 524 -7.06 7.29 1.42
C GLY A 524 -6.25 7.85 2.58
N HIS A 525 -5.42 8.83 2.25
CA HIS A 525 -4.53 9.46 3.22
C HIS A 525 -3.64 8.45 3.96
N ASN A 526 -3.32 7.30 3.39
CA ASN A 526 -2.45 6.32 4.03
C ASN A 526 -0.99 6.71 3.80
N HIS A 527 -0.12 6.31 4.72
CA HIS A 527 1.32 6.47 4.57
C HIS A 527 1.98 5.09 4.63
N ILE A 528 2.47 4.67 3.47
CA ILE A 528 3.15 3.41 3.23
C ILE A 528 4.64 3.71 3.23
N TYR A 529 5.29 3.48 4.36
CA TYR A 529 6.60 4.06 4.66
C TYR A 529 7.68 3.00 4.92
N ARG A 530 8.74 2.99 4.11
CA ARG A 530 9.94 2.17 4.37
C ARG A 530 9.70 0.67 4.50
N ASN A 531 8.77 0.14 3.72
CA ASN A 531 8.55 -1.30 3.64
C ASN A 531 9.52 -1.94 2.64
N LEU A 532 9.82 -3.22 2.86
CA LEU A 532 10.45 -4.11 1.88
C LEU A 532 9.38 -5.03 1.32
N VAL A 533 9.10 -4.93 0.02
CA VAL A 533 8.07 -5.73 -0.65
C VAL A 533 8.71 -6.54 -1.77
N SER A 534 8.51 -7.86 -1.75
CA SER A 534 9.08 -8.70 -2.80
C SER A 534 8.34 -10.01 -3.11
N HIS A 535 8.75 -10.66 -4.20
CA HIS A 535 8.25 -11.98 -4.61
C HIS A 535 6.72 -12.02 -4.76
N ALA A 536 6.16 -11.04 -5.49
CA ALA A 536 4.72 -10.96 -5.77
C ALA A 536 4.43 -11.34 -7.23
N PRO A 537 3.26 -11.96 -7.53
CA PRO A 537 2.96 -12.44 -8.88
C PRO A 537 2.70 -11.30 -9.88
N ARG A 538 2.14 -10.17 -9.41
CA ARG A 538 1.78 -9.02 -10.26
C ARG A 538 2.25 -7.68 -9.70
N TYR A 539 1.80 -7.31 -8.50
CA TYR A 539 2.06 -5.98 -7.96
C TYR A 539 2.90 -6.00 -6.68
N GLY A 540 3.79 -5.04 -6.51
CA GLY A 540 4.37 -4.75 -5.20
C GLY A 540 3.35 -4.03 -4.32
N ILE A 541 3.02 -2.79 -4.69
CA ILE A 541 2.05 -1.93 -4.02
C ILE A 541 1.01 -1.51 -5.05
N SER A 542 -0.26 -1.85 -4.84
CA SER A 542 -1.34 -1.56 -5.78
C SER A 542 -2.41 -0.66 -5.13
N ILE A 543 -2.77 0.41 -5.83
CA ILE A 543 -3.88 1.31 -5.47
C ILE A 543 -4.98 1.14 -6.50
N LYS A 544 -6.16 0.74 -6.05
CA LYS A 544 -7.30 0.47 -6.93
C LYS A 544 -8.49 1.37 -6.61
N GLY A 545 -9.25 1.71 -7.64
CA GLY A 545 -10.56 2.33 -7.58
C GLY A 545 -11.31 2.10 -8.88
N ALA A 546 -12.21 3.00 -9.27
CA ALA A 546 -13.02 2.87 -10.48
C ALA A 546 -12.82 4.04 -11.45
N ARG A 547 -12.61 3.70 -12.72
CA ARG A 547 -12.63 4.66 -13.83
C ARG A 547 -14.00 5.31 -13.99
N TYR A 548 -14.01 6.60 -14.35
CA TYR A 548 -15.24 7.30 -14.73
C TYR A 548 -15.91 6.62 -15.94
N GLY A 549 -17.21 6.34 -15.84
CA GLY A 549 -17.96 5.64 -16.90
C GLY A 549 -17.86 4.10 -16.86
N CYS A 550 -16.95 3.53 -16.06
CA CYS A 550 -16.91 2.11 -15.74
C CYS A 550 -17.60 1.79 -14.40
N TRP A 551 -18.36 2.73 -13.85
CA TRP A 551 -18.99 2.56 -12.54
C TRP A 551 -20.08 1.49 -12.58
N PRO A 552 -20.22 0.67 -11.52
CA PRO A 552 -21.33 -0.26 -11.38
C PRO A 552 -22.67 0.47 -11.49
N THR A 553 -23.54 0.02 -12.38
CA THR A 553 -24.88 0.59 -12.52
C THR A 553 -25.78 0.31 -11.30
N ASP A 554 -25.37 -0.58 -10.40
CA ASP A 554 -26.09 -0.99 -9.20
C ASP A 554 -25.54 -0.42 -7.88
N CYS A 555 -24.44 0.36 -7.90
CA CYS A 555 -23.94 1.04 -6.70
C CYS A 555 -24.80 2.24 -6.23
N GLY A 556 -25.95 2.47 -6.88
CA GLY A 556 -26.87 3.58 -6.61
C GLY A 556 -26.35 4.95 -7.07
N ILE A 557 -25.06 5.04 -7.41
CA ILE A 557 -24.41 6.26 -7.87
C ILE A 557 -24.31 6.26 -9.39
N ASN A 558 -24.75 7.36 -9.98
CA ASN A 558 -24.76 7.60 -11.42
C ASN A 558 -25.71 6.69 -12.23
N GLN A 559 -26.73 6.10 -11.59
CA GLN A 559 -27.83 5.39 -12.27
C GLN A 559 -28.56 6.25 -13.32
N ASP A 560 -28.54 7.57 -13.13
CA ASP A 560 -29.11 8.59 -14.02
C ASP A 560 -28.04 9.41 -14.77
N GLY A 561 -26.74 9.11 -14.57
CA GLY A 561 -25.63 9.87 -15.17
C GLY A 561 -25.43 11.28 -14.58
N SER A 562 -25.99 11.59 -13.40
CA SER A 562 -26.00 12.94 -12.82
C SER A 562 -24.69 13.42 -12.19
N ILE A 563 -23.71 12.54 -11.94
CA ILE A 563 -22.40 12.95 -11.41
C ILE A 563 -21.53 13.39 -12.58
N PRO A 564 -21.26 14.70 -12.72
CA PRO A 564 -20.43 15.17 -13.81
C PRO A 564 -18.95 14.85 -13.55
N PHE A 565 -18.16 14.82 -14.62
CA PHE A 565 -16.74 14.47 -14.56
C PHE A 565 -15.94 15.38 -13.60
N GLU A 566 -16.33 16.61 -13.33
CA GLU A 566 -15.60 17.45 -12.36
C GLU A 566 -15.85 17.06 -10.89
N ARG A 567 -16.92 16.30 -10.60
CA ARG A 567 -17.32 15.92 -9.23
C ARG A 567 -16.99 14.48 -8.85
N HIS A 568 -16.63 13.64 -9.81
CA HIS A 568 -16.45 12.21 -9.56
C HIS A 568 -15.35 11.88 -8.53
N TRP A 569 -14.35 12.76 -8.38
CA TRP A 569 -13.29 12.64 -7.37
C TRP A 569 -13.83 12.47 -5.96
N ASP A 570 -14.98 13.08 -5.66
CA ASP A 570 -15.63 13.04 -4.35
C ASP A 570 -15.88 11.60 -3.87
N TYR A 571 -15.99 10.64 -4.79
CA TYR A 571 -16.37 9.26 -4.51
C TYR A 571 -15.20 8.27 -4.63
N LEU A 572 -14.04 8.71 -5.15
CA LEU A 572 -12.86 7.87 -5.32
C LEU A 572 -11.94 8.00 -4.12
N HIS A 573 -12.14 7.15 -3.11
CA HIS A 573 -11.45 7.27 -1.81
C HIS A 573 -10.01 6.77 -1.78
N SER A 574 -9.56 6.02 -2.80
CA SER A 574 -8.15 5.66 -2.98
C SER A 574 -7.31 6.86 -3.43
N ARG A 575 -7.24 7.89 -2.59
CA ARG A 575 -6.69 9.22 -2.92
C ARG A 575 -5.91 9.80 -1.74
N ASN A 576 -5.01 10.73 -2.00
CA ASN A 576 -4.11 11.33 -1.00
C ASN A 576 -3.16 10.32 -0.31
N ASN A 577 -2.90 9.16 -0.90
CA ASN A 577 -1.96 8.18 -0.33
C ASN A 577 -0.50 8.57 -0.63
N LEU A 578 0.39 8.40 0.34
CA LEU A 578 1.82 8.51 0.14
C LEU A 578 2.50 7.15 0.26
N ILE A 579 3.18 6.76 -0.81
CA ILE A 579 4.08 5.61 -0.88
C ILE A 579 5.50 6.16 -0.83
N GLU A 580 6.13 6.12 0.35
CA GLU A 580 7.42 6.78 0.58
C GLU A 580 8.50 5.85 1.10
N GLY A 581 9.70 5.92 0.52
CA GLY A 581 10.86 5.26 1.08
C GLY A 581 10.83 3.74 0.96
N ASN A 582 9.95 3.14 0.15
CA ASN A 582 9.82 1.68 0.07
C ASN A 582 10.86 1.09 -0.89
N GLU A 583 11.27 -0.15 -0.62
CA GLU A 583 12.02 -0.97 -1.56
C GLU A 583 11.11 -2.08 -2.09
N VAL A 584 10.91 -2.10 -3.41
CA VAL A 584 9.99 -3.02 -4.09
C VAL A 584 10.74 -3.78 -5.18
N TYR A 585 10.81 -5.11 -5.07
CA TYR A 585 11.57 -5.90 -6.04
C TYR A 585 11.10 -7.34 -6.25
N ASP A 586 11.51 -7.94 -7.37
CA ASP A 586 11.09 -9.30 -7.77
C ASP A 586 9.55 -9.44 -7.75
N VAL A 587 8.89 -8.50 -8.41
CA VAL A 587 7.44 -8.50 -8.59
C VAL A 587 7.10 -8.76 -10.06
N GLY A 588 5.81 -8.86 -10.39
CA GLY A 588 5.39 -9.18 -11.76
C GLY A 588 5.88 -10.53 -12.25
N ARG A 589 6.08 -11.51 -11.34
CA ARG A 589 6.75 -12.79 -11.64
C ARG A 589 5.91 -13.76 -12.48
N ASN A 590 4.58 -13.71 -12.35
CA ASN A 590 3.71 -14.77 -12.85
C ASN A 590 2.45 -14.26 -13.55
N SER A 591 2.31 -12.93 -13.72
CA SER A 591 1.15 -12.28 -14.32
C SER A 591 1.58 -11.20 -15.31
N LEU A 592 0.68 -10.87 -16.24
CA LEU A 592 0.85 -9.77 -17.19
C LEU A 592 0.45 -8.44 -16.57
N ASP A 593 0.85 -7.34 -17.22
CA ASP A 593 0.32 -6.00 -16.93
C ASP A 593 0.45 -5.65 -15.43
N GLY A 594 1.68 -5.77 -14.93
CA GLY A 594 2.04 -5.64 -13.52
C GLY A 594 3.11 -4.57 -13.31
N GLY A 595 3.53 -4.40 -12.06
CA GLY A 595 4.58 -3.45 -11.74
C GLY A 595 4.96 -3.37 -10.28
N GLY A 596 5.96 -2.56 -9.99
CA GLY A 596 6.42 -2.27 -8.63
C GLY A 596 5.34 -1.54 -7.82
N ILE A 597 5.11 -0.29 -8.19
CA ILE A 597 4.04 0.56 -7.64
C ILE A 597 3.03 0.75 -8.75
N GLU A 598 1.78 0.40 -8.50
CA GLU A 598 0.73 0.43 -9.51
C GLU A 598 -0.52 1.18 -9.00
N ALA A 599 -1.18 1.84 -9.93
CA ALA A 599 -2.44 2.51 -9.71
C ALA A 599 -3.40 2.32 -10.90
N TRP A 600 -4.65 1.94 -10.61
CA TRP A 600 -5.72 1.83 -11.59
C TRP A 600 -7.05 2.35 -11.03
N GLY A 601 -7.60 3.36 -11.69
CA GLY A 601 -8.78 4.10 -11.26
C GLY A 601 -8.71 4.68 -9.85
N PRO A 602 -7.54 5.01 -9.27
CA PRO A 602 -7.54 5.65 -7.97
C PRO A 602 -8.27 7.00 -8.05
N GLY A 603 -8.51 7.62 -6.90
CA GLY A 603 -8.80 9.04 -6.92
C GLY A 603 -7.53 9.86 -7.23
N ARG A 604 -7.47 11.08 -6.73
CA ARG A 604 -6.41 12.05 -7.07
C ARG A 604 -5.34 12.21 -5.98
N ASP A 605 -4.26 12.91 -6.32
CA ASP A 605 -3.24 13.41 -5.39
C ASP A 605 -2.52 12.30 -4.58
N ASN A 606 -2.38 11.11 -5.16
CA ASN A 606 -1.52 10.06 -4.62
C ASN A 606 -0.06 10.33 -5.02
N ALA A 607 0.89 9.79 -4.25
CA ALA A 607 2.31 10.04 -4.48
C ALA A 607 3.18 8.79 -4.26
N ALA A 608 4.19 8.63 -5.10
CA ALA A 608 5.31 7.72 -4.94
C ALA A 608 6.58 8.57 -4.80
N ASP A 609 7.14 8.62 -3.59
CA ASP A 609 8.29 9.46 -3.24
C ASP A 609 9.44 8.65 -2.65
N TYR A 610 10.70 8.91 -3.02
CA TYR A 610 11.85 8.22 -2.41
C TYR A 610 11.80 6.67 -2.46
N ASN A 611 11.15 6.06 -3.45
CA ASN A 611 11.12 4.59 -3.54
C ASN A 611 12.29 4.05 -4.38
N LEU A 612 12.70 2.83 -4.06
CA LEU A 612 13.58 2.01 -4.88
C LEU A 612 12.75 0.89 -5.49
N VAL A 613 12.54 0.93 -6.80
CA VAL A 613 11.76 -0.07 -7.52
C VAL A 613 12.66 -0.79 -8.50
N HIS A 614 12.88 -2.09 -8.32
CA HIS A 614 13.78 -2.82 -9.22
C HIS A 614 13.43 -4.26 -9.47
N ASN A 615 13.85 -4.80 -10.61
CA ASN A 615 13.51 -6.18 -11.02
C ASN A 615 12.00 -6.41 -10.93
N PHE A 616 11.23 -5.49 -11.50
CA PHE A 616 9.79 -5.36 -11.32
C PHE A 616 9.00 -6.11 -12.39
N TYR A 617 9.68 -6.78 -13.33
CA TYR A 617 9.03 -7.70 -14.24
C TYR A 617 9.87 -8.96 -14.48
N ASN A 618 9.38 -10.08 -13.96
CA ASN A 618 9.95 -11.42 -14.18
C ASN A 618 8.94 -12.39 -14.82
N GLY A 619 7.85 -11.85 -15.36
CA GLY A 619 6.70 -12.57 -15.88
C GLY A 619 6.94 -13.22 -17.24
N LYS A 620 6.02 -14.10 -17.64
CA LYS A 620 5.98 -14.62 -19.01
C LYS A 620 5.64 -13.46 -19.97
N PRO A 621 6.52 -13.07 -20.90
CA PRO A 621 6.22 -12.02 -21.86
C PRO A 621 5.05 -12.48 -22.74
N THR A 622 3.98 -11.69 -22.81
CA THR A 622 3.12 -11.71 -23.99
C THR A 622 3.75 -10.85 -25.06
N ILE A 623 3.55 -11.24 -26.31
CA ILE A 623 4.09 -10.55 -27.49
C ILE A 623 3.72 -9.05 -27.36
N ASN A 624 4.74 -8.21 -27.16
CA ASN A 624 4.71 -6.73 -27.12
C ASN A 624 4.12 -6.01 -25.89
N TRP A 625 3.86 -6.66 -24.75
CA TRP A 625 3.46 -5.96 -23.51
C TRP A 625 3.98 -6.64 -22.25
N LYS A 626 4.78 -5.91 -21.46
CA LYS A 626 5.44 -6.30 -20.22
C LYS A 626 4.99 -5.38 -19.05
N GLY A 627 5.56 -5.57 -17.88
CA GLY A 627 5.28 -4.73 -16.71
C GLY A 627 6.02 -3.39 -16.73
N HIS A 628 5.63 -2.50 -15.82
CA HIS A 628 6.26 -1.19 -15.61
C HIS A 628 6.81 -1.06 -14.18
N GLY A 629 7.78 -0.18 -13.95
CA GLY A 629 8.31 0.05 -12.61
C GLY A 629 7.26 0.73 -11.72
N ILE A 630 6.91 1.95 -12.12
CA ILE A 630 5.81 2.74 -11.56
C ILE A 630 4.70 2.80 -12.61
N PHE A 631 3.69 1.96 -12.44
CA PHE A 631 2.62 1.76 -13.41
C PHE A 631 1.40 2.62 -13.06
N LEU A 632 1.34 3.85 -13.59
CA LEU A 632 0.16 4.72 -13.44
C LEU A 632 -0.77 4.46 -14.62
N ASP A 633 -1.70 3.53 -14.43
CA ASP A 633 -2.67 3.11 -15.43
C ASP A 633 -3.90 4.03 -15.43
N ASP A 634 -4.96 3.58 -16.09
CA ASP A 634 -6.21 4.29 -16.35
C ASP A 634 -6.73 5.07 -15.14
N ALA A 635 -7.14 6.31 -15.38
CA ALA A 635 -7.66 7.24 -14.37
C ALA A 635 -6.78 7.40 -13.12
N THR A 636 -5.46 7.48 -13.31
CA THR A 636 -4.51 7.82 -12.24
C THR A 636 -4.18 9.32 -12.25
N HIS A 637 -5.09 10.14 -11.72
CA HIS A 637 -5.02 11.59 -11.87
C HIS A 637 -4.18 12.28 -10.80
N TYR A 638 -3.48 13.34 -11.19
CA TYR A 638 -2.69 14.21 -10.31
C TYR A 638 -1.69 13.43 -9.44
N PHE A 639 -1.16 12.34 -9.97
CA PHE A 639 -0.20 11.49 -9.25
C PHE A 639 1.20 12.10 -9.31
N GLN A 640 1.90 12.09 -8.17
CA GLN A 640 3.26 12.59 -8.03
C GLN A 640 4.25 11.42 -8.01
N VAL A 641 5.24 11.43 -8.90
CA VAL A 641 6.35 10.46 -8.92
C VAL A 641 7.64 11.23 -8.73
N THR A 642 8.16 11.22 -7.51
CA THR A 642 9.30 12.06 -7.13
C THR A 642 10.42 11.31 -6.42
N ASN A 643 11.67 11.72 -6.65
CA ASN A 643 12.82 11.23 -5.89
C ASN A 643 12.99 9.68 -5.91
N ASN A 644 12.45 8.99 -6.90
CA ASN A 644 12.54 7.54 -6.99
C ASN A 644 13.78 7.09 -7.77
N ILE A 645 14.29 5.91 -7.44
CA ILE A 645 15.28 5.19 -8.24
C ILE A 645 14.59 3.95 -8.81
N VAL A 646 14.58 3.81 -10.13
CA VAL A 646 13.91 2.70 -10.81
C VAL A 646 14.86 2.05 -11.81
N TYR A 647 15.03 0.74 -11.73
CA TYR A 647 15.89 -0.01 -12.65
C TYR A 647 15.47 -1.46 -12.86
N GLU A 648 15.69 -2.01 -14.06
CA GLU A 648 15.49 -3.42 -14.36
C GLU A 648 16.85 -4.09 -14.64
N SER A 649 17.12 -5.24 -14.04
CA SER A 649 18.37 -5.99 -14.25
C SER A 649 18.16 -7.40 -14.82
N GLY A 650 16.92 -7.87 -14.87
CA GLY A 650 16.53 -9.14 -15.47
C GLY A 650 16.66 -9.11 -17.00
N THR A 651 17.04 -10.25 -17.57
CA THR A 651 17.19 -10.42 -19.03
C THR A 651 15.85 -10.37 -19.76
N GLN A 652 14.73 -10.60 -19.08
CA GLN A 652 13.42 -10.44 -19.69
C GLN A 652 13.11 -8.96 -19.99
N GLY A 653 13.66 -8.07 -19.16
CA GLY A 653 13.41 -6.63 -19.14
C GLY A 653 11.94 -6.26 -18.99
N ALA A 654 11.65 -4.96 -19.09
CA ALA A 654 10.33 -4.41 -18.85
C ALA A 654 9.91 -3.44 -19.97
N ASP A 655 8.68 -2.92 -19.91
CA ASP A 655 8.21 -1.94 -20.88
C ASP A 655 8.82 -0.58 -20.57
N ALA A 656 8.42 0.09 -19.49
CA ALA A 656 9.01 1.38 -19.12
C ALA A 656 9.27 1.46 -17.61
N SER A 657 10.13 2.40 -17.22
CA SER A 657 10.34 2.68 -15.79
C SER A 657 9.09 3.30 -15.16
N THR A 658 8.39 4.19 -15.86
CA THR A 658 7.08 4.72 -15.46
C THR A 658 6.11 4.73 -16.64
N PHE A 659 4.82 4.51 -16.37
CA PHE A 659 3.75 4.84 -17.31
C PHE A 659 3.07 6.12 -16.82
N MET A 660 2.81 7.06 -17.71
CA MET A 660 2.06 8.28 -17.47
C MET A 660 0.77 8.27 -18.30
N LYS A 661 -0.27 7.65 -17.75
CA LYS A 661 -1.61 7.63 -18.31
C LYS A 661 -2.51 8.52 -17.47
N SER A 662 -3.30 9.39 -18.09
CA SER A 662 -4.28 10.29 -17.44
C SER A 662 -3.83 11.74 -17.20
N ILE A 663 -4.53 12.47 -16.32
CA ILE A 663 -4.45 13.93 -16.16
C ILE A 663 -3.44 14.32 -15.08
N GLY A 664 -2.61 15.32 -15.34
CA GLY A 664 -1.90 16.06 -14.30
C GLY A 664 -0.81 15.28 -13.58
N ILE A 665 -0.33 14.18 -14.16
CA ILE A 665 0.79 13.40 -13.59
C ILE A 665 2.05 14.25 -13.61
N VAL A 666 2.80 14.23 -12.51
CA VAL A 666 4.08 14.92 -12.37
C VAL A 666 5.16 13.91 -12.04
N VAL A 667 6.14 13.79 -12.94
CA VAL A 667 7.33 12.94 -12.78
C VAL A 667 8.55 13.84 -12.67
N ARG A 668 9.14 13.93 -11.47
CA ARG A 668 10.23 14.87 -11.20
C ARG A 668 11.32 14.32 -10.28
N ASN A 669 12.57 14.68 -10.58
CA ASN A 669 13.71 14.36 -9.71
C ASN A 669 13.92 12.86 -9.51
N ASN A 670 13.62 12.03 -10.51
CA ASN A 670 13.81 10.59 -10.45
C ASN A 670 15.10 10.19 -11.19
N ILE A 671 15.63 9.02 -10.82
CA ILE A 671 16.69 8.33 -11.56
C ILE A 671 16.06 7.10 -12.21
N PHE A 672 16.02 7.09 -13.54
CA PHE A 672 15.54 5.98 -14.35
C PHE A 672 16.72 5.32 -15.05
N ASP A 673 17.06 4.11 -14.66
CA ASP A 673 17.99 3.27 -15.40
C ASP A 673 17.21 2.45 -16.42
N VAL A 674 17.28 2.90 -17.67
CA VAL A 674 16.48 2.39 -18.79
C VAL A 674 17.21 1.31 -19.58
N THR A 675 18.32 0.79 -19.06
CA THR A 675 19.15 -0.23 -19.73
C THR A 675 18.33 -1.43 -20.20
N ASN A 676 17.37 -1.88 -19.38
CA ASN A 676 16.51 -3.02 -19.66
C ASN A 676 15.01 -2.67 -19.80
N THR A 677 14.69 -1.43 -20.18
CA THR A 677 13.31 -1.01 -20.47
C THR A 677 13.14 -0.70 -21.95
N HIS A 678 12.10 -1.23 -22.59
CA HIS A 678 11.84 -1.08 -24.01
C HIS A 678 11.35 0.32 -24.42
N GLN A 679 10.52 0.97 -23.61
CA GLN A 679 9.89 2.29 -23.83
C GLN A 679 10.58 3.42 -23.02
N GLY A 680 11.78 3.15 -22.49
CA GLY A 680 12.57 4.15 -21.78
C GLY A 680 12.06 4.50 -20.38
N ALA A 681 12.31 5.74 -19.98
CA ALA A 681 12.02 6.23 -18.64
C ALA A 681 10.52 6.39 -18.41
N ALA A 682 9.82 6.98 -19.38
CA ALA A 682 8.38 7.22 -19.32
C ALA A 682 7.70 6.79 -20.62
N ASN A 683 6.63 6.01 -20.50
CA ASN A 683 5.63 5.86 -21.54
C ASN A 683 4.55 6.92 -21.34
N ILE A 684 4.49 7.90 -22.23
CA ILE A 684 3.55 9.02 -22.20
C ILE A 684 2.56 8.80 -23.34
N SER A 685 1.37 8.29 -23.03
CA SER A 685 0.40 7.91 -24.06
C SER A 685 -1.05 8.19 -23.61
N PRO A 686 -1.84 8.98 -24.37
CA PRO A 686 -3.28 9.03 -24.26
C PRO A 686 -3.85 7.75 -24.86
N TYR A 687 -4.46 6.92 -24.04
CA TYR A 687 -5.27 5.78 -24.50
C TYR A 687 -6.73 6.26 -24.67
N ASN A 688 -7.72 5.37 -24.51
CA ASN A 688 -9.15 5.72 -24.54
C ASN A 688 -9.65 6.58 -23.36
N GLU A 689 -8.77 7.32 -22.66
CA GLU A 689 -9.09 8.10 -21.45
C GLU A 689 -8.60 9.56 -21.55
N PRO A 690 -9.23 10.48 -20.81
CA PRO A 690 -8.73 11.84 -20.59
C PRO A 690 -7.24 11.88 -20.21
N CYS A 691 -6.41 12.54 -21.01
CA CYS A 691 -4.97 12.60 -20.80
C CYS A 691 -4.41 13.98 -21.20
N TRP A 692 -4.00 14.78 -20.22
CA TRP A 692 -3.46 16.13 -20.42
C TRP A 692 -2.74 16.63 -19.18
N ASP A 693 -2.09 17.78 -19.31
CA ASP A 693 -1.38 18.49 -18.23
C ASP A 693 -0.24 17.67 -17.57
N GLN A 694 0.36 16.74 -18.31
CA GLN A 694 1.44 15.92 -17.78
C GLN A 694 2.77 16.68 -17.71
N ARG A 695 3.58 16.38 -16.69
CA ARG A 695 4.90 17.01 -16.47
C ARG A 695 5.98 15.95 -16.29
N PHE A 696 7.06 16.05 -17.06
CA PHE A 696 8.26 15.21 -16.94
C PHE A 696 9.50 16.10 -16.87
N VAL A 697 9.93 16.43 -15.64
CA VAL A 697 10.90 17.50 -15.42
C VAL A 697 12.02 17.11 -14.49
N CYS A 698 13.25 17.57 -14.78
CA CYS A 698 14.37 17.43 -13.86
C CYS A 698 14.65 15.97 -13.47
N ASN A 699 14.54 15.02 -14.40
CA ASN A 699 14.87 13.61 -14.17
C ASN A 699 16.24 13.27 -14.75
N ILE A 700 16.86 12.19 -14.25
CA ILE A 700 18.03 11.57 -14.87
C ILE A 700 17.58 10.28 -15.56
N VAL A 701 17.83 10.19 -16.86
CA VAL A 701 17.58 8.99 -17.68
C VAL A 701 18.92 8.43 -18.11
N TYR A 702 19.24 7.24 -17.62
CA TYR A 702 20.56 6.61 -17.73
C TYR A 702 20.48 5.23 -18.39
N ALA A 703 21.45 4.90 -19.26
CA ALA A 703 21.62 3.57 -19.83
C ALA A 703 23.10 3.15 -19.93
N ASP A 704 23.42 1.95 -19.44
CA ASP A 704 24.75 1.30 -19.50
C ASP A 704 24.79 0.24 -20.64
N PRO A 705 25.91 -0.03 -21.33
CA PRO A 705 25.93 -0.85 -22.54
C PRO A 705 26.20 -2.33 -22.25
N LYS A 706 25.96 -2.82 -21.03
CA LYS A 706 26.21 -4.23 -20.64
C LYS A 706 25.12 -5.20 -21.13
N GLY A 707 24.52 -4.86 -22.26
CA GLY A 707 23.34 -5.49 -22.84
C GLY A 707 22.06 -4.74 -22.51
N GLY A 708 21.00 -5.04 -23.25
CA GLY A 708 19.67 -4.55 -22.93
C GLY A 708 18.63 -5.06 -23.91
N ILE A 709 17.38 -4.69 -23.69
CA ILE A 709 16.25 -5.19 -24.48
C ILE A 709 16.25 -4.52 -25.87
N GLY A 710 16.20 -5.32 -26.93
CA GLY A 710 15.97 -4.89 -28.31
C GLY A 710 14.48 -4.65 -28.57
N GLU A 711 14.16 -4.10 -29.73
CA GLU A 711 12.80 -3.70 -30.12
C GLU A 711 11.81 -4.89 -30.23
N ASP A 712 12.33 -6.09 -30.44
CA ASP A 712 11.56 -7.35 -30.42
C ASP A 712 11.32 -7.89 -28.99
N GLY A 713 11.73 -7.13 -27.97
CA GLY A 713 11.64 -7.52 -26.57
C GLY A 713 12.69 -8.54 -26.12
N GLN A 714 13.65 -8.92 -26.96
CA GLN A 714 14.73 -9.86 -26.64
C GLN A 714 15.92 -9.15 -26.01
N PHE A 715 16.63 -9.84 -25.10
CA PHE A 715 17.89 -9.32 -24.57
C PHE A 715 19.01 -9.40 -25.60
N VAL A 716 19.73 -8.30 -25.79
CA VAL A 716 20.91 -8.20 -26.67
C VAL A 716 22.18 -8.14 -25.81
N PRO A 717 22.98 -9.23 -25.71
CA PRO A 717 24.22 -9.24 -24.93
C PRO A 717 25.27 -8.27 -25.50
N GLY A 718 25.86 -7.42 -24.64
CA GLY A 718 26.91 -6.47 -25.05
C GLY A 718 26.43 -5.29 -25.92
N GLY A 719 25.11 -5.06 -25.99
CA GLY A 719 24.50 -4.03 -26.82
C GLY A 719 24.63 -2.61 -26.26
N SER A 720 25.42 -1.80 -26.96
CA SER A 720 25.37 -0.33 -26.97
C SER A 720 24.55 0.13 -28.19
N LEU A 721 23.24 -0.14 -28.21
CA LEU A 721 22.35 0.40 -29.25
C LEU A 721 21.93 1.83 -28.90
N ASP A 722 21.40 2.55 -29.87
CA ASP A 722 20.57 3.73 -29.62
C ASP A 722 19.45 3.35 -28.65
N ARG A 723 19.12 4.24 -27.71
CA ARG A 723 18.16 3.93 -26.64
C ARG A 723 17.01 4.91 -26.67
N ARG A 724 15.80 4.39 -26.47
CA ARG A 724 14.65 5.22 -26.14
C ARG A 724 14.86 5.84 -24.78
N MET A 725 14.89 7.16 -24.74
CA MET A 725 14.89 7.91 -23.49
C MET A 725 13.49 7.93 -22.88
N TYR A 726 12.48 8.04 -23.72
CA TYR A 726 11.05 7.98 -23.38
C TYR A 726 10.23 7.68 -24.64
N THR A 727 8.95 7.39 -24.43
CA THR A 727 7.95 7.26 -25.49
C THR A 727 6.89 8.33 -25.33
N TYR A 728 6.57 9.02 -26.41
CA TYR A 728 5.52 10.02 -26.52
C TYR A 728 4.60 9.67 -27.69
N ASP A 729 3.61 8.83 -27.41
CA ASP A 729 2.68 8.31 -28.41
C ASP A 729 1.37 9.09 -28.33
N GLN A 730 0.90 9.71 -29.41
CA GLN A 730 -0.41 10.39 -29.45
C GLN A 730 -1.42 9.71 -30.37
N THR A 731 -1.09 8.55 -30.95
CA THR A 731 -1.91 7.89 -31.97
C THR A 731 -3.31 7.51 -31.49
N ALA A 732 -3.48 7.30 -30.18
CA ALA A 732 -4.73 6.93 -29.55
C ALA A 732 -5.53 8.10 -28.91
N SER A 733 -5.12 9.37 -29.10
CA SER A 733 -5.71 10.55 -28.45
C SER A 733 -7.12 10.97 -28.95
N ALA A 734 -7.91 10.06 -29.53
CA ALA A 734 -9.10 10.36 -30.33
C ALA A 734 -10.11 11.28 -29.61
N GLY A 735 -10.14 12.56 -29.99
CA GLY A 735 -11.18 13.52 -29.60
C GLY A 735 -10.85 14.48 -28.45
N TRP A 736 -9.60 14.50 -27.95
CA TRP A 736 -9.19 15.46 -26.91
C TRP A 736 -8.41 16.63 -27.49
N ASP A 737 -8.94 17.85 -27.40
CA ASP A 737 -8.31 19.08 -27.90
C ASP A 737 -7.24 19.69 -26.94
N GLN A 738 -6.94 19.02 -25.83
CA GLN A 738 -5.98 19.48 -24.83
C GLN A 738 -4.58 18.90 -25.10
N PRO A 739 -3.50 19.66 -24.88
CA PRO A 739 -2.14 19.13 -25.00
C PRO A 739 -1.85 18.08 -23.91
N VAL A 740 -1.36 16.91 -24.32
CA VAL A 740 -0.96 15.82 -23.42
C VAL A 740 0.11 16.30 -22.44
N LEU A 741 1.16 16.92 -22.97
CA LEU A 741 2.26 17.50 -22.19
C LEU A 741 2.00 18.96 -21.84
N ARG A 742 2.11 19.29 -20.56
CA ARG A 742 2.25 20.66 -20.08
C ARG A 742 3.70 21.11 -20.06
N GLU A 743 4.57 20.24 -19.59
CA GLU A 743 5.97 20.58 -19.35
C GLU A 743 6.84 19.33 -19.49
N MET A 744 7.87 19.43 -20.31
CA MET A 744 8.95 18.45 -20.35
C MET A 744 10.23 19.24 -20.54
N ASP A 745 11.08 19.29 -19.52
CA ASP A 745 12.29 20.10 -19.54
C ASP A 745 13.26 19.81 -18.38
N TYR A 746 14.50 20.30 -18.51
CA TYR A 746 15.57 20.19 -17.50
C TYR A 746 15.98 18.75 -17.15
N ASN A 747 15.71 17.79 -18.02
CA ASN A 747 16.14 16.41 -17.88
C ASN A 747 17.61 16.22 -18.28
N LEU A 748 18.26 15.21 -17.70
CA LEU A 748 19.60 14.78 -18.10
C LEU A 748 19.50 13.40 -18.74
N TYR A 749 20.00 13.29 -19.97
CA TYR A 749 20.01 12.05 -20.75
C TYR A 749 21.44 11.53 -20.88
N TRP A 750 21.66 10.27 -20.55
CA TRP A 750 22.95 9.62 -20.74
C TRP A 750 22.82 8.17 -21.19
N ASN A 751 23.18 7.94 -22.45
CA ASN A 751 23.41 6.63 -22.99
C ASN A 751 24.89 6.51 -23.33
N THR A 752 25.56 5.54 -22.72
CA THR A 752 26.98 5.24 -22.95
C THR A 752 27.34 4.88 -24.39
N SER A 753 26.37 4.48 -25.23
CA SER A 753 26.58 4.24 -26.67
C SER A 753 26.59 5.51 -27.53
N GLY A 754 25.99 6.60 -27.02
CA GLY A 754 25.84 7.88 -27.73
C GLY A 754 24.57 8.04 -28.57
N GLY A 755 23.67 7.06 -28.63
CA GLY A 755 22.41 7.16 -29.37
C GLY A 755 21.18 7.45 -28.50
N TYR A 756 20.35 8.42 -28.88
CA TYR A 756 19.21 8.89 -28.10
C TYR A 756 17.97 9.00 -28.99
N LEU A 757 16.96 8.17 -28.70
CA LEU A 757 15.72 8.07 -29.47
C LEU A 757 14.50 8.44 -28.62
N VAL A 758 13.45 8.85 -29.31
CA VAL A 758 12.11 9.03 -28.78
C VAL A 758 11.16 8.20 -29.64
N SER A 759 10.36 7.36 -29.01
CA SER A 759 9.29 6.68 -29.74
C SER A 759 8.07 7.57 -29.86
N THR A 760 7.48 7.65 -31.05
CA THR A 760 6.24 8.39 -31.33
C THR A 760 5.03 7.48 -31.54
N ASN A 761 5.25 6.17 -31.50
CA ASN A 761 4.23 5.13 -31.63
C ASN A 761 4.70 3.89 -30.87
N ASN A 762 3.98 3.52 -29.80
CA ASN A 762 4.35 2.40 -28.93
C ASN A 762 4.43 1.05 -29.66
N THR A 763 3.82 0.94 -30.85
CA THR A 763 3.69 -0.31 -31.62
C THR A 763 4.53 -0.36 -32.89
N ASP A 764 5.20 0.73 -33.27
CA ASP A 764 5.96 0.83 -34.52
C ASP A 764 7.34 1.46 -34.28
N PRO A 765 8.38 0.63 -34.04
CA PRO A 765 9.75 1.12 -33.85
C PRO A 765 10.30 1.91 -35.05
N SER A 766 9.78 1.71 -36.26
CA SER A 766 10.22 2.47 -37.44
C SER A 766 9.80 3.95 -37.40
N ALA A 767 8.91 4.30 -36.47
CA ALA A 767 8.47 5.67 -36.20
C ALA A 767 9.31 6.36 -35.09
N ASP A 768 10.36 5.71 -34.58
CA ASP A 768 11.28 6.33 -33.63
C ASP A 768 12.08 7.47 -34.31
N VAL A 769 12.29 8.55 -33.58
CA VAL A 769 13.02 9.74 -34.06
C VAL A 769 14.20 10.08 -33.15
N PRO A 770 15.27 10.70 -33.68
CA PRO A 770 16.33 11.24 -32.84
C PRO A 770 15.80 12.27 -31.83
N LEU A 771 16.32 12.26 -30.60
CA LEU A 771 15.90 13.18 -29.53
C LEU A 771 15.99 14.66 -29.95
N ASP A 772 17.07 15.07 -30.60
CA ASP A 772 17.25 16.47 -31.06
C ASP A 772 16.21 16.88 -32.11
N ASP A 773 15.81 15.95 -32.96
CA ASP A 773 14.79 16.18 -33.97
C ASP A 773 13.42 16.34 -33.33
N PHE A 774 13.09 15.47 -32.36
CA PHE A 774 11.88 15.58 -31.55
C PHE A 774 11.81 16.94 -30.81
N ILE A 775 12.89 17.34 -30.14
CA ILE A 775 12.97 18.63 -29.40
C ILE A 775 12.74 19.80 -30.35
N ARG A 776 13.35 19.78 -31.54
CA ARG A 776 13.21 20.83 -32.56
C ARG A 776 11.78 20.92 -33.09
N GLU A 777 11.11 19.79 -33.29
CA GLU A 777 9.75 19.72 -33.85
C GLU A 777 8.68 20.06 -32.81
N MET A 778 8.72 19.43 -31.64
CA MET A 778 7.73 19.63 -30.58
C MET A 778 7.95 20.94 -29.81
N GLY A 779 9.18 21.46 -29.82
CA GLY A 779 9.53 22.69 -29.14
C GLY A 779 9.49 22.61 -27.61
N VAL A 780 9.44 21.40 -27.05
CA VAL A 780 9.56 21.08 -25.62
C VAL A 780 10.99 20.59 -25.31
N ASP A 781 11.36 20.53 -24.03
CA ASP A 781 12.62 19.94 -23.54
C ASP A 781 13.90 20.66 -23.98
N ARG A 782 13.84 22.00 -24.05
CA ARG A 782 14.88 22.87 -24.63
C ARG A 782 16.10 23.09 -23.73
N HIS A 783 15.98 22.87 -22.42
CA HIS A 783 17.03 23.08 -21.43
C HIS A 783 17.61 21.77 -20.91
N SER A 784 17.08 20.64 -21.37
CA SER A 784 17.65 19.32 -21.11
C SER A 784 19.02 19.17 -21.73
N VAL A 785 19.84 18.32 -21.11
CA VAL A 785 21.24 18.14 -21.52
C VAL A 785 21.56 16.67 -21.71
N VAL A 786 22.36 16.41 -22.74
CA VAL A 786 23.02 15.12 -22.94
C VAL A 786 24.40 15.21 -22.30
N ALA A 787 24.58 14.62 -21.12
CA ALA A 787 25.84 14.68 -20.37
C ALA A 787 25.96 13.51 -19.40
N ASP A 788 27.20 13.13 -19.06
CA ASP A 788 27.44 12.12 -18.01
C ASP A 788 26.89 12.63 -16.67
N PRO A 789 25.98 11.90 -15.99
CA PRO A 789 25.46 12.30 -14.69
C PRO A 789 26.54 12.33 -13.60
N LEU A 790 27.71 11.74 -13.83
CA LEU A 790 28.79 11.63 -12.85
C LEU A 790 28.36 10.87 -11.59
N PHE A 791 27.68 9.73 -11.78
CA PHE A 791 27.41 8.79 -10.70
C PHE A 791 28.71 8.32 -10.04
N VAL A 792 28.64 8.01 -8.74
CA VAL A 792 29.77 7.45 -7.99
C VAL A 792 30.14 6.07 -8.53
N ASP A 793 29.16 5.17 -8.72
CA ASP A 793 29.39 3.80 -9.21
C ASP A 793 28.09 3.16 -9.76
N ALA A 794 27.62 3.67 -10.90
CA ALA A 794 26.41 3.18 -11.58
C ALA A 794 26.42 1.66 -11.91
N PRO A 795 27.55 1.05 -12.32
CA PRO A 795 27.61 -0.40 -12.54
C PRO A 795 27.23 -1.26 -11.33
N ASN A 796 27.46 -0.77 -10.12
CA ASN A 796 27.05 -1.41 -8.87
C ASN A 796 25.75 -0.80 -8.29
N ARG A 797 24.95 -0.13 -9.14
CA ARG A 797 23.68 0.51 -8.78
C ARG A 797 23.82 1.59 -7.69
N ASN A 798 25.00 2.21 -7.60
CA ASN A 798 25.23 3.38 -6.76
C ASN A 798 25.07 4.65 -7.59
N TYR A 799 23.85 5.17 -7.58
CA TYR A 799 23.42 6.36 -8.31
C TYR A 799 23.62 7.67 -7.53
N THR A 800 24.45 7.69 -6.47
CA THR A 800 24.83 8.95 -5.83
C THR A 800 25.61 9.81 -6.81
N LEU A 801 25.27 11.10 -6.92
CA LEU A 801 25.98 12.03 -7.81
C LEU A 801 27.23 12.62 -7.14
N LYS A 802 28.31 12.73 -7.91
CA LYS A 802 29.48 13.55 -7.55
C LYS A 802 29.12 15.03 -7.59
N LYS A 803 29.83 15.85 -6.80
CA LYS A 803 29.52 17.30 -6.61
C LYS A 803 29.54 18.09 -7.92
N GLU A 804 30.31 17.64 -8.90
CA GLU A 804 30.49 18.28 -10.20
C GLU A 804 29.41 17.89 -11.21
N SER A 805 28.43 17.05 -10.81
CA SER A 805 27.37 16.57 -11.71
C SER A 805 26.63 17.74 -12.39
N PRO A 806 26.45 17.71 -13.72
CA PRO A 806 25.65 18.72 -14.42
C PRO A 806 24.18 18.68 -14.02
N ALA A 807 23.69 17.58 -13.45
CA ALA A 807 22.30 17.45 -12.98
C ALA A 807 21.92 18.54 -11.96
N PHE A 808 22.86 18.96 -11.10
CA PHE A 808 22.60 20.01 -10.11
C PHE A 808 22.27 21.37 -10.74
N GLN A 809 22.81 21.67 -11.93
CA GLN A 809 22.53 22.91 -12.65
C GLN A 809 21.11 22.92 -13.23
N LEU A 810 20.55 21.74 -13.48
CA LEU A 810 19.16 21.55 -13.92
C LEU A 810 18.16 21.60 -12.76
N GLY A 811 18.65 21.71 -11.52
CA GLY A 811 17.83 21.70 -10.31
C GLY A 811 17.62 20.32 -9.70
N PHE A 812 18.33 19.28 -10.18
CA PHE A 812 18.24 17.93 -9.62
C PHE A 812 18.79 17.93 -8.19
N LYS A 813 18.11 17.23 -7.29
CA LYS A 813 18.52 17.01 -5.90
C LYS A 813 18.88 15.54 -5.73
N ASN A 814 20.02 15.29 -5.10
CA ASN A 814 20.46 13.92 -4.81
C ASN A 814 19.38 13.15 -4.04
N ILE A 815 19.18 11.88 -4.40
CA ILE A 815 18.30 10.96 -3.70
C ILE A 815 19.14 10.21 -2.66
N ASP A 816 18.88 10.47 -1.38
CA ASP A 816 19.55 9.78 -0.28
C ASP A 816 18.96 8.37 -0.08
N ARG A 817 19.73 7.37 -0.53
CA ARG A 817 19.34 5.97 -0.43
C ARG A 817 19.17 5.48 1.01
N ALA A 818 19.73 6.15 2.03
CA ALA A 818 19.52 5.78 3.43
C ALA A 818 18.07 5.99 3.90
N GLN A 819 17.28 6.78 3.17
CA GLN A 819 15.86 7.00 3.42
C GLN A 819 14.97 5.88 2.85
N ILE A 820 15.54 4.98 2.05
CA ILE A 820 14.81 3.94 1.32
C ILE A 820 15.01 2.56 1.95
N GLY A 821 13.96 1.74 1.90
CA GLY A 821 13.92 0.39 2.45
C GLY A 821 13.79 0.40 3.97
N ARG A 822 13.71 -0.82 4.51
CA ARG A 822 13.54 -1.05 5.96
C ARG A 822 14.67 -0.43 6.78
N ILE A 823 14.30 0.11 7.93
CA ILE A 823 15.23 0.47 8.99
C ILE A 823 15.66 -0.84 9.65
N ARG A 824 16.94 -1.17 9.51
CA ARG A 824 17.53 -2.40 10.04
C ARG A 824 17.82 -2.32 11.53
#